data_AF-A0A1J4X1L7-F1
#
_entry.id   AF-A0A1J4X1L7-F1
#
_cell.length_a   1.000
_cell.length_b   1.000
_cell.length_c   1.000
_cell.angle_alpha   90.00
_cell.angle_beta   90.00
_cell.angle_gamma   90.00
#
_symmetry.space_group_name_H-M   'P 1'
#
loop_
_entity.id
_entity.type
_entity.pdbx_description
1 polymer ?
#
loop_
_entity_poly.entity_id
_entity_poly.type
_entity_poly.pdbx_seq_one_letter_code
_entity_poly.pdbx_strand_id
1 'polypeptide(L)'
;MKRRIFLLAAPMLFLAWFFILGAEARAVGIAVTANTTWTKAQSPIIVSGSISINAGVKLTVEPGVIIKLSPNNSIIVLGELDIQGSAAEPVIITSIKDDNAGGYTNADGAASAPAPGDWYGIMANSPGAKIKIDYAKISYGGGYFDNESALLAINQAAELQISHSQVVNNKGYIVINQVPVAKINYSNIFNPDFCLNEDPFGMEIAMTYCGGPIVFYFGASPLDAANNYWGHEAGPTLFEQMSGPDDIKGTAISGDISYQPFLGEPWQAAPPEPDPIVLVPGIGACLNLKVMTGLEESSWDWDLVGDYYQGLIKTLEAAGFTQGEDLFIGCYDWRKTNGFDSDAAVNSGEEYLRHWIDEAKEKSGAQQVDIIVHSMGGLVARSYIQSDRYQNDVDQLIMLGTPNHGSSFAYFPWEGGEIPQNWQELKKYLTLYLTLLKFKGLNVTNVAAIHEFIPSVKQLLPTYDYLFDTAQQILVPSSAMVEANNWLNNLNSETEIAKLRSRVRAQIIYGDGRDTLNQIPVSERGVLDIQLGKWIDGKPVAEQVQYQPSGDGTVLSASASLSGVAGEALSGIKHSALPDQAALKIMREFGIPSEQVFSSPDIKSELMFLVASPVFPLVTTPDGAGQIGYDAATGNLINTIDGARYFSAGDGEAKLIIIPNPIDGEYSLELTANADGQYHLASGYFSDTKSIVKEAAGEVADEQVINYPVNLQSTAGDNILPELMPEKEEESVVINRVIADIEAMLVKGWIKNKQSARELIQPLKRLSRQLDSINKQTAQIKKLIDKINANAKIKPKAKEKILQALNKRLVKLPIQRAKFIERDLGSFSKNLENLRKKNKININGYNALIKSINILRKTI
;
A
#
# COMPACT_ATOMS: atom_id res chain seq x y z
N MET A 1 -47.87 -12.23 -39.77
CA MET A 1 -48.44 -11.08 -40.52
C MET A 1 -47.64 -9.84 -40.15
N LYS A 2 -47.30 -9.01 -41.14
CA LYS A 2 -46.08 -8.17 -41.18
C LYS A 2 -46.06 -6.98 -40.20
N ARG A 3 -44.87 -6.79 -39.62
CA ARG A 3 -44.27 -5.59 -39.03
C ARG A 3 -44.75 -4.27 -39.65
N ARG A 4 -45.03 -3.27 -38.81
CA ARG A 4 -44.75 -1.86 -39.08
C ARG A 4 -43.90 -1.30 -37.95
N ILE A 5 -42.60 -1.27 -38.23
CA ILE A 5 -41.58 -0.48 -37.56
C ILE A 5 -41.75 0.93 -38.12
N PHE A 6 -42.08 1.92 -37.28
CA PHE A 6 -41.80 3.33 -37.57
C PHE A 6 -40.54 3.69 -36.79
N LEU A 7 -39.40 3.34 -37.38
CA LEU A 7 -38.12 4.02 -37.17
C LEU A 7 -38.23 5.30 -37.99
N LEU A 8 -38.56 6.41 -37.35
CA LEU A 8 -38.19 7.73 -37.83
C LEU A 8 -37.16 8.26 -36.84
N ALA A 9 -35.91 7.84 -37.07
CA ALA A 9 -34.77 8.67 -36.75
C ALA A 9 -34.95 9.97 -37.54
N ALA A 10 -35.47 11.00 -36.88
CA ALA A 10 -35.09 12.35 -37.19
C ALA A 10 -33.88 12.64 -36.30
N PRO A 11 -32.63 12.48 -36.78
CA PRO A 11 -31.57 13.26 -36.18
C PRO A 11 -31.95 14.71 -36.50
N MET A 12 -32.48 15.44 -35.52
CA MET A 12 -32.50 16.89 -35.61
C MET A 12 -31.05 17.30 -35.87
N LEU A 13 -30.83 17.85 -37.05
CA LEU A 13 -29.59 18.48 -37.43
C LEU A 13 -29.32 19.64 -36.47
N PHE A 14 -28.67 19.38 -35.34
CA PHE A 14 -27.75 20.33 -34.71
C PHE A 14 -26.36 20.10 -35.31
N LEU A 15 -26.30 20.13 -36.64
CA LEU A 15 -25.07 20.16 -37.41
C LEU A 15 -24.65 21.61 -37.53
N ALA A 16 -23.68 21.99 -36.69
CA ALA A 16 -22.65 22.97 -36.99
C ALA A 16 -23.14 24.33 -37.54
N TRP A 17 -23.72 25.15 -36.66
CA TRP A 17 -23.43 26.60 -36.65
C TRP A 17 -22.55 26.96 -35.45
N PHE A 18 -21.64 26.05 -35.06
CA PHE A 18 -20.51 26.43 -34.23
C PHE A 18 -19.60 27.33 -35.07
N PHE A 19 -19.46 28.59 -34.65
CA PHE A 19 -18.52 29.52 -35.27
C PHE A 19 -17.16 28.84 -35.44
N ILE A 20 -16.69 28.81 -36.69
CA ILE A 20 -15.26 28.96 -36.93
C ILE A 20 -14.92 30.30 -36.29
N LEU A 21 -14.29 30.28 -35.10
CA LEU A 21 -13.41 31.36 -34.70
C LEU A 21 -12.31 31.36 -35.75
N GLY A 22 -12.57 32.07 -36.85
CA GLY A 22 -11.54 32.45 -37.80
C GLY A 22 -10.46 33.09 -36.97
N ALA A 23 -9.21 32.71 -37.24
CA ALA A 23 -8.03 33.27 -36.64
C ALA A 23 -8.01 34.79 -36.90
N GLU A 24 -8.67 35.52 -36.00
CA GLU A 24 -8.64 36.95 -35.71
C GLU A 24 -9.87 37.24 -34.81
N ALA A 25 -9.86 36.69 -33.59
CA ALA A 25 -10.69 37.23 -32.53
C ALA A 25 -10.30 38.71 -32.38
N ARG A 26 -11.21 39.63 -32.72
CA ARG A 26 -11.06 41.03 -32.36
C ARG A 26 -10.98 41.11 -30.84
N ALA A 27 -9.76 41.27 -30.33
CA ALA A 27 -9.53 41.64 -28.95
C ALA A 27 -10.14 43.03 -28.71
N VAL A 28 -11.29 43.07 -28.05
CA VAL A 28 -11.79 44.28 -27.39
C VAL A 28 -12.03 43.90 -25.94
N GLY A 29 -10.94 43.86 -25.17
CA GLY A 29 -10.92 43.32 -23.82
C GLY A 29 -9.56 43.49 -23.13
N ILE A 30 -9.53 43.35 -21.80
CA ILE A 30 -8.31 43.39 -20.97
C ILE A 30 -7.60 42.03 -21.10
N ALA A 31 -6.33 42.01 -21.54
CA ALA A 31 -5.56 40.78 -21.70
C ALA A 31 -4.68 40.49 -20.48
N VAL A 32 -4.72 39.26 -19.98
CA VAL A 32 -3.78 38.71 -18.99
C VAL A 32 -2.61 38.09 -19.77
N THR A 33 -1.50 38.83 -19.85
CA THR A 33 -0.34 38.49 -20.72
C THR A 33 0.82 37.83 -19.99
N ALA A 34 0.78 37.74 -18.67
CA ALA A 34 1.76 37.06 -17.83
C ALA A 34 1.05 36.45 -16.62
N ASN A 35 1.69 35.47 -15.96
CA ASN A 35 1.10 34.80 -14.81
C ASN A 35 0.69 35.84 -13.76
N THR A 36 -0.57 35.82 -13.37
CA THR A 36 -1.19 36.85 -12.53
C THR A 36 -1.96 36.18 -11.41
N THR A 37 -1.93 36.79 -10.23
CA THR A 37 -2.71 36.34 -9.07
C THR A 37 -3.66 37.45 -8.66
N TRP A 38 -4.93 37.10 -8.49
CA TRP A 38 -5.97 37.95 -7.92
C TRP A 38 -6.20 37.53 -6.48
N THR A 39 -6.04 38.49 -5.58
CA THR A 39 -6.07 38.29 -4.13
C THR A 39 -7.34 38.91 -3.53
N LYS A 40 -7.77 38.40 -2.38
CA LYS A 40 -8.95 38.93 -1.67
C LYS A 40 -8.85 40.44 -1.40
N ALA A 41 -7.66 40.94 -1.10
CA ALA A 41 -7.41 42.37 -0.86
C ALA A 41 -7.71 43.28 -2.07
N GLN A 42 -7.79 42.71 -3.28
CA GLN A 42 -8.12 43.43 -4.51
C GLN A 42 -9.61 43.41 -4.83
N SER A 43 -10.44 42.77 -4.00
CA SER A 43 -11.88 42.61 -4.25
C SER A 43 -12.67 43.88 -3.89
N PRO A 44 -13.77 44.19 -4.61
CA PRO A 44 -14.24 43.50 -5.82
C PRO A 44 -13.43 43.89 -7.06
N ILE A 45 -13.11 42.89 -7.88
CA ILE A 45 -12.46 43.07 -9.19
C ILE A 45 -13.54 43.31 -10.24
N ILE A 46 -13.56 44.52 -10.80
CA ILE A 46 -14.57 44.91 -11.79
C ILE A 46 -14.05 44.68 -13.21
N VAL A 47 -14.76 43.83 -13.94
CA VAL A 47 -14.48 43.46 -15.33
C VAL A 47 -15.37 44.31 -16.26
N SER A 48 -14.84 45.45 -16.67
CA SER A 48 -15.54 46.42 -17.53
C SER A 48 -15.48 46.10 -19.03
N GLY A 49 -14.58 45.22 -19.45
CA GLY A 49 -14.50 44.64 -20.80
C GLY A 49 -14.11 43.17 -20.71
N SER A 50 -14.43 42.35 -21.71
CA SER A 50 -14.09 40.91 -21.69
C SER A 50 -12.62 40.68 -21.32
N ILE A 51 -12.35 39.69 -20.47
CA ILE A 51 -10.97 39.33 -20.13
C ILE A 51 -10.50 38.23 -21.07
N SER A 52 -9.24 38.27 -21.48
CA SER A 52 -8.61 37.18 -22.22
C SER A 52 -7.36 36.70 -21.50
N ILE A 53 -7.35 35.43 -21.07
CA ILE A 53 -6.18 34.77 -20.49
C ILE A 53 -5.41 34.14 -21.64
N ASN A 54 -4.25 34.72 -21.97
CA ASN A 54 -3.49 34.31 -23.15
C ASN A 54 -2.94 32.87 -23.04
N ALA A 55 -2.70 32.24 -24.19
CA ALA A 55 -2.09 30.91 -24.24
C ALA A 55 -0.74 30.89 -23.51
N GLY A 56 -0.50 29.85 -22.70
CA GLY A 56 0.72 29.70 -21.90
C GLY A 56 0.78 30.56 -20.63
N VAL A 57 -0.28 31.31 -20.31
CA VAL A 57 -0.39 32.15 -19.12
C VAL A 57 -1.42 31.58 -18.15
N LYS A 58 -1.16 31.71 -16.85
CA LYS A 58 -2.06 31.33 -15.75
C LYS A 58 -2.62 32.55 -15.02
N LEU A 59 -3.94 32.58 -14.82
CA LEU A 59 -4.60 33.45 -13.86
C LEU A 59 -5.03 32.61 -12.64
N THR A 60 -4.43 32.89 -11.49
CA THR A 60 -4.84 32.32 -10.20
C THR A 60 -5.77 33.29 -9.47
N VAL A 61 -6.87 32.79 -8.94
CA VAL A 61 -7.83 33.56 -8.13
C VAL A 61 -7.91 32.91 -6.75
N GLU A 62 -7.44 33.63 -5.73
CA GLU A 62 -7.36 33.17 -4.33
C GLU A 62 -8.74 33.10 -3.64
N PRO A 63 -8.85 32.40 -2.49
CA PRO A 63 -10.08 32.33 -1.71
C PRO A 63 -10.67 33.71 -1.37
N GLY A 64 -12.01 33.79 -1.38
CA GLY A 64 -12.76 34.99 -1.01
C GLY A 64 -12.73 36.15 -2.03
N VAL A 65 -12.12 35.96 -3.21
CA VAL A 65 -12.14 36.97 -4.27
C VAL A 65 -13.54 37.16 -4.85
N ILE A 66 -13.91 38.42 -5.13
CA ILE A 66 -15.18 38.78 -5.76
C ILE A 66 -14.89 39.39 -7.13
N ILE A 67 -15.37 38.74 -8.19
CA ILE A 67 -15.26 39.16 -9.59
C ILE A 67 -16.64 39.60 -10.07
N LYS A 68 -16.74 40.83 -10.55
CA LYS A 68 -17.98 41.41 -11.06
C LYS A 68 -17.88 41.77 -12.53
N LEU A 69 -18.77 41.24 -13.36
CA LEU A 69 -18.79 41.48 -14.79
C LEU A 69 -19.83 42.53 -15.18
N SER A 70 -19.39 43.53 -15.95
CA SER A 70 -20.28 44.47 -16.63
C SER A 70 -21.05 43.78 -17.76
N PRO A 71 -22.20 44.35 -18.19
CA PRO A 71 -23.01 43.71 -19.21
C PRO A 71 -22.28 43.45 -20.52
N ASN A 72 -22.62 42.34 -21.18
CA ASN A 72 -22.04 41.90 -22.45
C ASN A 72 -20.54 41.59 -22.42
N ASN A 73 -19.98 41.26 -21.25
CA ASN A 73 -18.59 40.82 -21.11
C ASN A 73 -18.48 39.33 -20.82
N SER A 74 -17.34 38.76 -21.19
CA SER A 74 -17.00 37.34 -21.04
C SER A 74 -15.62 37.15 -20.41
N ILE A 75 -15.37 35.95 -19.91
CA ILE A 75 -14.04 35.46 -19.57
C ILE A 75 -13.60 34.48 -20.66
N ILE A 76 -12.57 34.84 -21.42
CA ILE A 76 -12.03 34.03 -22.51
C ILE A 76 -10.74 33.36 -22.02
N VAL A 77 -10.70 32.03 -22.06
CA VAL A 77 -9.59 31.23 -21.57
C VAL A 77 -8.86 30.58 -22.76
N LEU A 78 -7.66 31.07 -23.07
CA LEU A 78 -6.74 30.45 -24.03
C LEU A 78 -5.57 29.73 -23.33
N GLY A 79 -5.22 30.16 -22.11
CA GLY A 79 -4.26 29.56 -21.19
C GLY A 79 -4.94 28.87 -20.00
N GLU A 80 -4.55 29.18 -18.76
CA GLU A 80 -5.08 28.54 -17.55
C GLU A 80 -5.85 29.52 -16.66
N LEU A 81 -7.10 29.19 -16.33
CA LEU A 81 -7.88 29.83 -15.26
C LEU A 81 -7.95 28.88 -14.08
N ASP A 82 -7.44 29.30 -12.93
CA ASP A 82 -7.37 28.52 -11.69
C ASP A 82 -8.04 29.30 -10.55
N ILE A 83 -9.27 28.93 -10.22
CA ILE A 83 -10.06 29.51 -9.13
C ILE A 83 -9.99 28.58 -7.93
N GLN A 84 -9.40 29.08 -6.85
CA GLN A 84 -9.08 28.35 -5.63
C GLN A 84 -9.92 28.90 -4.48
N GLY A 85 -11.25 28.72 -4.52
CA GLY A 85 -12.10 29.06 -3.38
C GLY A 85 -11.90 28.09 -2.21
N SER A 86 -12.57 28.35 -1.09
CA SER A 86 -12.76 27.35 -0.03
C SER A 86 -14.19 27.37 0.49
N ALA A 87 -14.59 26.34 1.26
CA ALA A 87 -15.92 26.28 1.87
C ALA A 87 -16.24 27.51 2.73
N ALA A 88 -15.22 28.02 3.45
CA ALA A 88 -15.33 29.19 4.31
C ALA A 88 -15.32 30.51 3.53
N GLU A 89 -14.53 30.59 2.44
CA GLU A 89 -14.34 31.81 1.65
C GLU A 89 -14.45 31.50 0.15
N PRO A 90 -15.68 31.28 -0.37
CA PRO A 90 -15.87 30.95 -1.77
C PRO A 90 -15.54 32.15 -2.67
N VAL A 91 -15.05 31.89 -3.88
CA VAL A 91 -14.87 32.92 -4.91
C VAL A 91 -16.22 33.24 -5.54
N ILE A 92 -16.57 34.52 -5.66
CA ILE A 92 -17.85 34.95 -6.22
C ILE A 92 -17.63 35.54 -7.61
N ILE A 93 -18.22 34.94 -8.65
CA ILE A 93 -18.30 35.48 -10.01
C ILE A 93 -19.75 35.88 -10.29
N THR A 94 -19.99 37.18 -10.46
CA THR A 94 -21.35 37.72 -10.51
C THR A 94 -21.49 38.93 -11.42
N SER A 95 -22.72 39.43 -11.56
CA SER A 95 -23.04 40.67 -12.27
C SER A 95 -22.51 41.88 -11.50
N ILE A 96 -22.11 42.95 -12.21
CA ILE A 96 -21.78 44.23 -11.59
C ILE A 96 -22.94 44.86 -10.79
N LYS A 97 -24.18 44.43 -11.09
CA LYS A 97 -25.41 44.85 -10.42
C LYS A 97 -25.69 44.09 -9.11
N ASP A 98 -24.90 43.05 -8.79
CA ASP A 98 -25.10 42.25 -7.58
C ASP A 98 -24.53 42.95 -6.35
N ASP A 99 -25.37 43.68 -5.65
CA ASP A 99 -24.99 44.43 -4.45
C ASP A 99 -24.73 43.54 -3.21
N ASN A 100 -25.18 42.28 -3.24
CA ASN A 100 -24.97 41.34 -2.12
C ASN A 100 -23.52 40.83 -2.06
N ALA A 101 -22.80 40.87 -3.18
CA ALA A 101 -21.40 40.47 -3.26
C ALA A 101 -20.49 41.71 -3.29
N GLY A 102 -19.63 41.95 -2.31
CA GLY A 102 -18.62 43.01 -2.39
C GLY A 102 -19.17 44.44 -2.42
N GLY A 103 -20.46 44.64 -2.11
CA GLY A 103 -21.10 45.94 -1.96
C GLY A 103 -21.48 46.64 -3.28
N TYR A 104 -21.86 47.91 -3.13
CA TYR A 104 -22.50 48.73 -4.16
C TYR A 104 -21.49 49.27 -5.19
N THR A 105 -21.37 48.63 -6.37
CA THR A 105 -20.24 48.85 -7.31
C THR A 105 -20.58 49.60 -8.60
N ASN A 106 -21.84 49.69 -9.00
CA ASN A 106 -22.29 50.29 -10.27
C ASN A 106 -22.84 51.72 -10.15
N ALA A 107 -23.06 52.24 -8.94
CA ALA A 107 -23.42 53.64 -8.65
C ALA A 107 -24.74 54.18 -9.28
N ASP A 108 -25.66 53.31 -9.71
CA ASP A 108 -26.99 53.57 -10.30
C ASP A 108 -28.24 53.69 -9.36
N GLY A 109 -28.10 53.82 -8.04
CA GLY A 109 -29.16 53.61 -7.03
C GLY A 109 -29.70 52.17 -6.90
N ALA A 110 -30.89 51.98 -6.30
CA ALA A 110 -31.63 50.71 -6.26
C ALA A 110 -32.34 50.37 -7.60
N ALA A 111 -31.85 50.91 -8.72
CA ALA A 111 -32.58 50.95 -9.98
C ALA A 111 -32.40 49.70 -10.86
N SER A 112 -31.37 48.87 -10.64
CA SER A 112 -31.19 47.62 -11.39
C SER A 112 -30.74 46.45 -10.50
N ALA A 113 -31.63 45.47 -10.30
CA ALA A 113 -31.29 44.20 -9.64
C ALA A 113 -30.51 43.29 -10.61
N PRO A 114 -29.61 42.40 -10.14
CA PRO A 114 -28.91 41.46 -11.00
C PRO A 114 -29.90 40.46 -11.60
N ALA A 115 -29.73 40.15 -12.88
CA ALA A 115 -30.60 39.24 -13.63
C ALA A 115 -29.79 38.19 -14.38
N PRO A 116 -30.28 36.93 -14.49
CA PRO A 116 -29.68 35.91 -15.33
C PRO A 116 -29.46 36.40 -16.76
N GLY A 117 -28.22 36.26 -17.25
CA GLY A 117 -27.80 36.75 -18.56
C GLY A 117 -27.29 38.19 -18.59
N ASP A 118 -27.06 38.82 -17.44
CA ASP A 118 -26.45 40.15 -17.34
C ASP A 118 -25.08 40.19 -18.02
N TRP A 119 -24.25 39.16 -17.86
CA TRP A 119 -22.96 38.99 -18.56
C TRP A 119 -22.95 37.70 -19.39
N TYR A 120 -22.03 37.57 -20.34
CA TYR A 120 -22.05 36.47 -21.31
C TYR A 120 -21.75 35.11 -20.68
N GLY A 121 -20.49 34.84 -20.33
CA GLY A 121 -20.11 33.53 -19.84
C GLY A 121 -18.60 33.31 -19.83
N ILE A 122 -18.19 32.10 -19.50
CA ILE A 122 -16.80 31.63 -19.55
C ILE A 122 -16.64 30.77 -20.82
N MET A 123 -15.66 31.12 -21.65
CA MET A 123 -15.49 30.56 -22.98
C MET A 123 -14.05 30.06 -23.18
N ALA A 124 -13.91 28.87 -23.75
CA ALA A 124 -12.62 28.33 -24.18
C ALA A 124 -12.75 27.69 -25.56
N ASN A 125 -11.80 27.99 -26.44
CA ASN A 125 -11.68 27.38 -27.76
C ASN A 125 -10.20 27.21 -28.13
N SER A 126 -9.45 26.47 -27.31
CA SER A 126 -8.00 26.32 -27.44
C SER A 126 -7.52 25.00 -26.83
N PRO A 127 -6.71 24.20 -27.53
CA PRO A 127 -6.13 22.94 -27.02
C PRO A 127 -5.17 23.13 -25.85
N GLY A 128 -4.71 24.35 -25.59
CA GLY A 128 -3.90 24.67 -24.41
C GLY A 128 -4.72 25.15 -23.21
N ALA A 129 -6.04 25.35 -23.38
CA ALA A 129 -6.87 25.94 -22.33
C ALA A 129 -7.13 24.95 -21.19
N LYS A 130 -6.99 25.43 -19.96
CA LYS A 130 -7.34 24.69 -18.74
C LYS A 130 -8.20 25.56 -17.84
N ILE A 131 -9.32 25.01 -17.37
CA ILE A 131 -10.22 25.70 -16.45
C ILE A 131 -10.38 24.83 -15.21
N LYS A 132 -9.99 25.36 -14.06
CA LYS A 132 -10.18 24.75 -12.75
C LYS A 132 -10.96 25.73 -11.87
N ILE A 133 -12.09 25.28 -11.37
CA ILE A 133 -12.99 26.06 -10.53
C ILE A 133 -13.35 25.23 -9.32
N ASP A 134 -12.86 25.62 -8.15
CA ASP A 134 -13.22 25.00 -6.89
C ASP A 134 -13.82 26.03 -5.94
N TYR A 135 -14.84 25.63 -5.17
CA TYR A 135 -15.53 26.48 -4.19
C TYR A 135 -15.90 27.88 -4.73
N ALA A 136 -16.48 27.95 -5.91
CA ALA A 136 -16.93 29.20 -6.50
C ALA A 136 -18.46 29.30 -6.56
N LYS A 137 -18.99 30.52 -6.48
CA LYS A 137 -20.37 30.84 -6.84
C LYS A 137 -20.39 31.63 -8.14
N ILE A 138 -20.92 31.01 -9.20
CA ILE A 138 -21.10 31.63 -10.51
C ILE A 138 -22.58 31.98 -10.67
N SER A 139 -22.89 33.27 -10.83
CA SER A 139 -24.26 33.74 -10.93
C SER A 139 -24.46 34.84 -11.97
N TYR A 140 -25.70 34.94 -12.44
CA TYR A 140 -26.20 35.98 -13.35
C TYR A 140 -25.51 36.03 -14.73
N GLY A 141 -24.79 34.98 -15.12
CA GLY A 141 -24.18 34.83 -16.44
C GLY A 141 -25.17 34.23 -17.45
N GLY A 142 -24.70 33.99 -18.68
CA GLY A 142 -25.48 33.35 -19.74
C GLY A 142 -26.12 34.29 -20.75
N GLY A 143 -25.62 35.52 -20.91
CA GLY A 143 -26.17 36.50 -21.85
C GLY A 143 -26.04 36.07 -23.32
N TYR A 144 -26.73 36.77 -24.23
CA TYR A 144 -26.70 36.47 -25.67
C TYR A 144 -25.39 36.86 -26.33
N PHE A 145 -24.62 35.88 -26.79
CA PHE A 145 -23.46 36.05 -27.64
C PHE A 145 -23.73 35.40 -29.00
N ASP A 146 -23.65 36.16 -30.10
CA ASP A 146 -23.82 35.66 -31.48
C ASP A 146 -25.08 34.79 -31.72
N ASN A 147 -26.23 35.24 -31.22
CA ASN A 147 -27.56 34.59 -31.30
C ASN A 147 -27.75 33.32 -30.44
N GLU A 148 -26.80 32.98 -29.57
CA GLU A 148 -26.93 31.86 -28.62
C GLU A 148 -26.67 32.32 -27.18
N SER A 149 -27.21 31.60 -26.20
CA SER A 149 -27.07 31.88 -24.77
C SER A 149 -26.29 30.73 -24.13
N ALA A 150 -25.03 30.96 -23.79
CA ALA A 150 -24.15 29.95 -23.18
C ALA A 150 -23.41 30.52 -21.97
N LEU A 151 -23.64 29.92 -20.80
CA LEU A 151 -22.93 30.25 -19.57
C LEU A 151 -21.49 29.73 -19.61
N LEU A 152 -21.33 28.47 -20.03
CA LEU A 152 -20.05 27.81 -20.25
C LEU A 152 -20.02 27.27 -21.67
N ALA A 153 -19.06 27.73 -22.49
CA ALA A 153 -18.83 27.23 -23.84
C ALA A 153 -17.39 26.75 -23.95
N ILE A 154 -17.17 25.48 -23.65
CA ILE A 154 -15.84 24.88 -23.53
C ILE A 154 -15.62 23.92 -24.70
N ASN A 155 -14.82 24.35 -25.66
CA ASN A 155 -14.54 23.62 -26.89
C ASN A 155 -13.04 23.35 -27.03
N GLN A 156 -12.67 22.10 -27.30
CA GLN A 156 -11.28 21.68 -27.54
C GLN A 156 -10.30 22.08 -26.43
N ALA A 157 -10.78 22.35 -25.20
CA ALA A 157 -9.91 22.63 -24.06
C ALA A 157 -9.13 21.37 -23.66
N ALA A 158 -7.94 21.54 -23.07
CA ALA A 158 -7.19 20.42 -22.50
C ALA A 158 -7.92 19.85 -21.27
N GLU A 159 -8.55 20.72 -20.48
CA GLU A 159 -9.08 20.38 -19.16
C GLU A 159 -10.20 21.32 -18.72
N LEU A 160 -11.26 20.74 -18.13
CA LEU A 160 -12.30 21.42 -17.38
C LEU A 160 -12.53 20.66 -16.07
N GLN A 161 -12.38 21.34 -14.94
CA GLN A 161 -12.75 20.83 -13.62
C GLN A 161 -13.58 21.88 -12.89
N ILE A 162 -14.79 21.50 -12.49
CA ILE A 162 -15.65 22.29 -11.59
C ILE A 162 -16.04 21.41 -10.42
N SER A 163 -15.68 21.82 -9.21
CA SER A 163 -15.92 21.10 -7.98
C SER A 163 -16.36 22.04 -6.86
N HIS A 164 -17.12 21.53 -5.87
CA HIS A 164 -17.61 22.25 -4.68
C HIS A 164 -18.27 23.61 -4.96
N SER A 165 -18.81 23.78 -6.16
CA SER A 165 -19.20 25.10 -6.69
C SER A 165 -20.71 25.23 -6.87
N GLN A 166 -21.20 26.46 -6.89
CA GLN A 166 -22.59 26.81 -7.14
C GLN A 166 -22.72 27.50 -8.50
N VAL A 167 -23.37 26.84 -9.44
CA VAL A 167 -23.76 27.41 -10.73
C VAL A 167 -25.25 27.72 -10.69
N VAL A 168 -25.57 28.90 -10.14
CA VAL A 168 -26.95 29.28 -9.76
C VAL A 168 -27.34 30.66 -10.31
N ASN A 169 -28.62 30.86 -10.60
CA ASN A 169 -29.18 32.09 -11.17
C ASN A 169 -28.55 32.50 -12.52
N ASN A 170 -28.22 31.53 -13.36
CA ASN A 170 -27.64 31.76 -14.69
C ASN A 170 -28.65 31.49 -15.82
N LYS A 171 -28.47 32.14 -16.98
CA LYS A 171 -29.20 31.82 -18.22
C LYS A 171 -28.33 30.90 -19.11
N GLY A 172 -28.93 30.26 -20.12
CA GLY A 172 -28.19 29.62 -21.20
C GLY A 172 -27.66 28.22 -20.91
N TYR A 173 -26.82 27.71 -21.80
CA TYR A 173 -26.32 26.33 -21.76
C TYR A 173 -24.93 26.19 -21.12
N ILE A 174 -24.63 24.97 -20.66
CA ILE A 174 -23.27 24.49 -20.43
C ILE A 174 -22.96 23.52 -21.57
N VAL A 175 -22.05 23.90 -22.46
CA VAL A 175 -21.65 23.08 -23.60
C VAL A 175 -20.19 22.71 -23.47
N ILE A 176 -19.91 21.42 -23.47
CA ILE A 176 -18.56 20.87 -23.35
C ILE A 176 -18.33 19.95 -24.55
N ASN A 177 -17.36 20.29 -25.40
CA ASN A 177 -17.08 19.59 -26.65
C ASN A 177 -15.59 19.31 -26.79
N GLN A 178 -15.24 18.06 -27.08
CA GLN A 178 -13.85 17.63 -27.32
C GLN A 178 -12.86 18.00 -26.20
N VAL A 179 -13.30 17.88 -24.93
CA VAL A 179 -12.44 18.06 -23.76
C VAL A 179 -12.05 16.69 -23.21
N PRO A 180 -10.76 16.29 -23.26
CA PRO A 180 -10.36 14.93 -22.86
C PRO A 180 -10.40 14.71 -21.34
N VAL A 181 -10.28 15.79 -20.55
CA VAL A 181 -10.40 15.75 -19.09
C VAL A 181 -11.50 16.73 -18.69
N ALA A 182 -12.72 16.21 -18.49
CA ALA A 182 -13.87 17.03 -18.10
C ALA A 182 -14.51 16.44 -16.82
N LYS A 183 -14.66 17.29 -15.79
CA LYS A 183 -15.34 16.97 -14.54
C LYS A 183 -16.22 18.15 -14.10
N ILE A 184 -17.45 17.86 -13.69
CA ILE A 184 -18.32 18.80 -12.96
C ILE A 184 -18.95 18.00 -11.84
N ASN A 185 -18.32 17.89 -10.67
CA ASN A 185 -18.79 17.02 -9.58
C ASN A 185 -18.92 17.80 -8.28
N TYR A 186 -19.55 17.20 -7.26
CA TYR A 186 -19.69 17.81 -5.93
C TYR A 186 -20.19 19.25 -5.99
N SER A 187 -21.14 19.59 -6.85
CA SER A 187 -21.54 20.97 -7.14
C SER A 187 -23.06 21.13 -7.19
N ASN A 188 -23.55 22.36 -7.00
CA ASN A 188 -24.94 22.71 -7.29
C ASN A 188 -25.05 23.26 -8.71
N ILE A 189 -25.72 22.53 -9.60
CA ILE A 189 -25.91 22.90 -11.01
C ILE A 189 -27.38 23.32 -11.28
N PHE A 190 -28.14 23.63 -10.24
CA PHE A 190 -29.57 23.93 -10.32
C PHE A 190 -29.90 25.41 -10.12
N ASN A 191 -30.82 25.95 -10.93
CA ASN A 191 -31.40 27.29 -10.72
C ASN A 191 -32.79 27.18 -10.08
N PRO A 192 -32.99 27.62 -8.82
CA PRO A 192 -34.30 27.57 -8.17
C PRO A 192 -35.31 28.60 -8.70
N ASP A 193 -34.84 29.77 -9.18
CA ASP A 193 -35.71 30.95 -9.40
C ASP A 193 -35.78 31.42 -10.87
N PHE A 194 -35.35 30.61 -11.84
CA PHE A 194 -35.29 31.01 -13.26
C PHE A 194 -36.04 30.06 -14.18
N CYS A 195 -37.03 30.61 -14.90
CA CYS A 195 -37.76 29.91 -15.95
C CYS A 195 -37.68 30.64 -17.30
N LEU A 196 -37.31 29.93 -18.37
CA LEU A 196 -37.35 30.46 -19.75
C LEU A 196 -38.78 30.34 -20.30
N ASN A 197 -39.33 31.44 -20.84
CA ASN A 197 -40.60 31.46 -21.59
C ASN A 197 -40.36 31.46 -23.12
N GLU A 198 -39.17 31.06 -23.55
CA GLU A 198 -38.77 30.97 -24.95
C GLU A 198 -38.37 29.53 -25.26
N ASP A 199 -38.71 29.07 -26.46
CA ASP A 199 -38.31 27.77 -26.98
C ASP A 199 -36.80 27.78 -27.24
N PRO A 200 -35.99 27.08 -26.43
CA PRO A 200 -34.54 27.08 -26.58
C PRO A 200 -34.08 26.32 -27.84
N PHE A 201 -35.00 25.58 -28.48
CA PHE A 201 -34.73 24.56 -29.49
C PHE A 201 -35.39 24.85 -30.85
N GLY A 202 -36.16 25.95 -30.97
CA GLY A 202 -36.89 26.29 -32.20
C GLY A 202 -37.99 25.29 -32.57
N MET A 203 -38.53 24.56 -31.60
CA MET A 203 -39.58 23.53 -31.74
C MET A 203 -41.03 24.05 -31.88
N GLU A 204 -41.29 25.36 -31.88
CA GLU A 204 -42.64 25.99 -31.92
C GLU A 204 -43.59 25.53 -30.78
N ILE A 205 -43.05 25.17 -29.60
CA ILE A 205 -43.86 24.82 -28.42
C ILE A 205 -43.51 25.77 -27.29
N ALA A 206 -44.50 26.54 -26.81
CA ALA A 206 -44.35 27.36 -25.61
C ALA A 206 -44.19 26.44 -24.39
N MET A 207 -42.95 26.16 -23.99
CA MET A 207 -42.62 25.47 -22.74
C MET A 207 -41.97 26.46 -21.78
N THR A 208 -42.50 26.56 -20.57
CA THR A 208 -41.82 27.27 -19.48
C THR A 208 -40.79 26.32 -18.89
N TYR A 209 -39.50 26.49 -19.24
CA TYR A 209 -38.41 25.66 -18.74
C TYR A 209 -37.90 26.22 -17.41
N CYS A 210 -38.16 25.56 -16.29
CA CYS A 210 -37.62 25.92 -14.99
C CYS A 210 -36.51 24.93 -14.59
N GLY A 211 -35.41 25.39 -13.99
CA GLY A 211 -34.50 24.51 -13.27
C GLY A 211 -33.00 24.53 -13.62
N GLY A 212 -32.48 25.44 -14.44
CA GLY A 212 -31.00 25.51 -14.62
C GLY A 212 -30.52 25.80 -16.02
N PRO A 213 -29.19 25.87 -16.23
CA PRO A 213 -28.60 25.69 -17.54
C PRO A 213 -28.68 24.22 -17.99
N ILE A 214 -28.96 23.95 -19.26
CA ILE A 214 -28.91 22.57 -19.79
C ILE A 214 -27.45 22.20 -20.07
N VAL A 215 -27.04 21.00 -19.63
CA VAL A 215 -25.68 20.47 -19.86
C VAL A 215 -25.66 19.59 -21.10
N PHE A 216 -24.95 20.04 -22.14
CA PHE A 216 -24.67 19.27 -23.34
C PHE A 216 -23.21 18.82 -23.38
N TYR A 217 -23.01 17.51 -23.49
CA TYR A 217 -21.68 16.92 -23.53
C TYR A 217 -21.42 16.13 -24.82
N PHE A 218 -20.34 16.49 -25.52
CA PHE A 218 -19.90 15.89 -26.77
C PHE A 218 -18.42 15.46 -26.70
N GLY A 219 -18.11 14.60 -25.72
CA GLY A 219 -16.75 14.06 -25.52
C GLY A 219 -16.57 12.63 -26.03
N ALA A 220 -15.31 12.18 -26.04
CA ALA A 220 -14.92 10.81 -26.40
C ALA A 220 -14.89 9.83 -25.20
N SER A 221 -15.06 10.34 -23.98
CA SER A 221 -15.12 9.59 -22.73
C SER A 221 -16.21 10.22 -21.84
N PRO A 222 -16.84 9.50 -20.90
CA PRO A 222 -17.93 10.07 -20.11
C PRO A 222 -17.50 11.32 -19.32
N LEU A 223 -18.37 12.33 -19.24
CA LEU A 223 -18.22 13.44 -18.29
C LEU A 223 -18.45 12.91 -16.87
N ASP A 224 -17.48 13.05 -15.98
CA ASP A 224 -17.69 12.79 -14.55
C ASP A 224 -18.53 13.92 -13.96
N ALA A 225 -19.79 13.61 -13.64
CA ALA A 225 -20.74 14.54 -13.06
C ALA A 225 -21.44 14.00 -11.80
N ALA A 226 -20.78 13.08 -11.10
CA ALA A 226 -21.29 12.52 -9.87
C ALA A 226 -21.40 13.59 -8.76
N ASN A 227 -22.26 13.33 -7.80
CA ASN A 227 -22.39 14.07 -6.54
C ASN A 227 -22.83 15.52 -6.68
N ASN A 228 -23.45 15.86 -7.80
CA ASN A 228 -24.08 17.15 -7.95
C ASN A 228 -25.49 17.15 -7.37
N TYR A 229 -25.91 18.32 -6.88
CA TYR A 229 -27.32 18.63 -6.72
C TYR A 229 -27.88 19.17 -8.03
N TRP A 230 -28.87 18.48 -8.57
CA TRP A 230 -29.51 18.81 -9.85
C TRP A 230 -30.90 19.46 -9.68
N GLY A 231 -31.34 19.74 -8.45
CA GLY A 231 -32.62 20.39 -8.19
C GLY A 231 -33.79 19.48 -7.83
N HIS A 232 -33.59 18.16 -7.86
CA HIS A 232 -34.64 17.20 -7.56
C HIS A 232 -34.09 15.97 -6.84
N GLU A 233 -34.91 15.38 -5.98
CA GLU A 233 -34.66 14.10 -5.31
C GLU A 233 -34.44 12.90 -6.26
N ALA A 234 -34.74 13.08 -7.55
CA ALA A 234 -34.62 12.05 -8.58
C ALA A 234 -33.44 12.28 -9.52
N GLY A 235 -32.65 13.34 -9.28
CA GLY A 235 -31.47 13.67 -10.06
C GLY A 235 -31.79 14.55 -11.27
N PRO A 236 -30.88 14.59 -12.27
CA PRO A 236 -31.05 15.39 -13.46
C PRO A 236 -32.14 14.82 -14.37
N THR A 237 -32.67 15.67 -15.25
CA THR A 237 -33.61 15.24 -16.29
C THR A 237 -32.83 14.79 -17.52
N LEU A 238 -33.04 13.55 -18.00
CA LEU A 238 -32.44 13.08 -19.24
C LEU A 238 -33.14 13.73 -20.43
N PHE A 239 -32.42 14.60 -21.15
CA PHE A 239 -32.99 15.42 -22.22
C PHE A 239 -33.62 14.57 -23.33
N GLU A 240 -32.99 13.44 -23.68
CA GLU A 240 -33.46 12.51 -24.72
C GLU A 240 -34.75 11.78 -24.34
N GLN A 241 -35.17 11.86 -23.07
CA GLN A 241 -36.36 11.19 -22.54
C GLN A 241 -37.53 12.15 -22.29
N MET A 242 -37.34 13.44 -22.56
CA MET A 242 -38.37 14.46 -22.35
C MET A 242 -39.45 14.40 -23.44
N SER A 243 -40.71 14.42 -23.03
CA SER A 243 -41.89 14.45 -23.91
C SER A 243 -42.78 15.67 -23.71
N GLY A 244 -42.55 16.45 -22.65
CA GLY A 244 -43.19 17.74 -22.38
C GLY A 244 -42.61 18.44 -21.13
N PRO A 245 -43.16 19.60 -20.74
CA PRO A 245 -42.67 20.40 -19.62
C PRO A 245 -42.72 19.68 -18.26
N ASP A 246 -43.72 18.83 -18.06
CA ASP A 246 -43.94 18.10 -16.79
C ASP A 246 -42.87 17.02 -16.51
N ASP A 247 -42.05 16.67 -17.52
CA ASP A 247 -40.97 15.69 -17.37
C ASP A 247 -39.69 16.32 -16.76
N ILE A 248 -39.62 17.65 -16.68
CA ILE A 248 -38.48 18.38 -16.12
C ILE A 248 -38.58 18.38 -14.60
N LYS A 249 -37.71 17.59 -13.97
CA LYS A 249 -37.66 17.45 -12.52
C LYS A 249 -36.49 18.23 -11.92
N GLY A 250 -35.36 18.24 -12.60
CA GLY A 250 -34.17 19.03 -12.28
C GLY A 250 -33.44 19.46 -13.55
N THR A 251 -32.22 19.97 -13.40
CA THR A 251 -31.34 20.37 -14.50
C THR A 251 -31.29 19.29 -15.58
N ALA A 252 -31.52 19.69 -16.84
CA ALA A 252 -31.50 18.75 -17.95
C ALA A 252 -30.07 18.47 -18.41
N ILE A 253 -29.81 17.22 -18.77
CA ILE A 253 -28.51 16.75 -19.26
C ILE A 253 -28.67 15.97 -20.56
N SER A 254 -27.69 16.07 -21.46
CA SER A 254 -27.65 15.34 -22.73
C SER A 254 -26.22 14.93 -23.09
N GLY A 255 -26.07 13.70 -23.59
CA GLY A 255 -24.77 13.09 -23.92
C GLY A 255 -24.28 12.08 -22.88
N ASP A 256 -23.03 11.63 -23.04
CA ASP A 256 -22.40 10.60 -22.19
C ASP A 256 -21.92 11.20 -20.85
N ILE A 257 -22.85 11.33 -19.89
CA ILE A 257 -22.62 11.98 -18.60
C ILE A 257 -22.85 10.96 -17.47
N SER A 258 -21.82 10.75 -16.65
CA SER A 258 -21.89 9.89 -15.46
C SER A 258 -22.29 10.72 -14.25
N TYR A 259 -23.59 10.80 -13.96
CA TYR A 259 -24.16 11.66 -12.91
C TYR A 259 -24.54 10.92 -11.62
N GLN A 260 -24.26 9.62 -11.52
CA GLN A 260 -24.56 8.81 -10.34
C GLN A 260 -23.30 8.56 -9.51
N PRO A 261 -23.40 8.59 -8.17
CA PRO A 261 -24.57 9.01 -7.38
C PRO A 261 -24.84 10.52 -7.54
N PHE A 262 -26.03 11.02 -7.17
CA PHE A 262 -26.36 12.45 -7.13
C PHE A 262 -26.95 12.85 -5.77
N LEU A 263 -26.97 14.15 -5.45
CA LEU A 263 -27.54 14.66 -4.20
C LEU A 263 -29.06 14.83 -4.33
N GLY A 264 -29.84 14.14 -3.48
CA GLY A 264 -31.30 14.21 -3.48
C GLY A 264 -31.89 15.36 -2.66
N GLU A 265 -31.13 15.93 -1.73
CA GLU A 265 -31.56 17.02 -0.84
C GLU A 265 -31.06 18.39 -1.34
N PRO A 266 -31.82 19.49 -1.09
CA PRO A 266 -31.40 20.83 -1.45
C PRO A 266 -30.01 21.20 -0.93
N TRP A 267 -29.19 21.77 -1.81
CA TRP A 267 -27.85 22.24 -1.49
C TRP A 267 -27.88 23.35 -0.41
N GLN A 268 -27.45 23.05 0.82
CA GLN A 268 -27.55 24.00 1.94
C GLN A 268 -26.34 24.94 2.09
N ALA A 269 -25.18 24.56 1.57
CA ALA A 269 -23.94 25.33 1.37
C ALA A 269 -22.95 24.41 0.63
N ALA A 270 -21.81 24.92 0.15
CA ALA A 270 -20.77 24.00 -0.34
C ALA A 270 -20.44 22.97 0.77
N PRO A 271 -20.34 21.66 0.46
CA PRO A 271 -19.87 20.69 1.44
C PRO A 271 -18.56 21.20 2.03
N PRO A 272 -18.32 21.08 3.35
CA PRO A 272 -17.00 21.38 3.87
C PRO A 272 -15.96 20.56 3.11
N GLU A 273 -14.76 21.12 2.92
CA GLU A 273 -13.64 20.33 2.42
C GLU A 273 -13.54 19.08 3.29
N PRO A 274 -13.51 17.87 2.71
CA PRO A 274 -13.32 16.69 3.52
C PRO A 274 -12.00 16.84 4.27
N ASP A 275 -12.04 16.63 5.59
CA ASP A 275 -10.82 16.63 6.39
C ASP A 275 -9.86 15.58 5.82
N PRO A 276 -8.54 15.83 5.85
CA PRO A 276 -7.58 14.85 5.38
C PRO A 276 -7.72 13.56 6.18
N ILE A 277 -7.53 12.43 5.51
CA ILE A 277 -7.71 11.10 6.10
C ILE A 277 -6.37 10.53 6.54
N VAL A 278 -6.30 10.05 7.79
CA VAL A 278 -5.20 9.22 8.27
C VAL A 278 -5.68 7.78 8.44
N LEU A 279 -5.19 6.87 7.60
CA LEU A 279 -5.44 5.43 7.71
C LEU A 279 -4.37 4.77 8.59
N VAL A 280 -4.75 4.26 9.76
CA VAL A 280 -3.85 3.61 10.73
C VAL A 280 -4.00 2.08 10.67
N PRO A 281 -2.99 1.35 10.18
CA PRO A 281 -3.07 -0.10 10.02
C PRO A 281 -3.02 -0.89 11.35
N GLY A 282 -3.32 -2.19 11.25
CA GLY A 282 -3.17 -3.16 12.33
C GLY A 282 -1.73 -3.63 12.57
N ILE A 283 -1.56 -4.46 13.61
CA ILE A 283 -0.27 -5.05 13.97
C ILE A 283 0.35 -5.82 12.78
N GLY A 284 1.64 -5.61 12.53
CA GLY A 284 2.37 -6.30 11.46
C GLY A 284 2.11 -5.76 10.05
N ALA A 285 1.22 -4.78 9.86
CA ALA A 285 0.92 -4.26 8.52
C ALA A 285 1.98 -3.28 7.97
N CYS A 286 2.89 -2.80 8.81
CA CYS A 286 3.96 -1.88 8.43
C CYS A 286 5.33 -2.50 8.69
N LEU A 287 6.30 -2.21 7.83
CA LEU A 287 7.66 -2.73 7.90
C LEU A 287 8.68 -1.60 7.76
N ASN A 288 9.66 -1.56 8.66
CA ASN A 288 10.88 -0.78 8.47
C ASN A 288 12.06 -1.64 8.92
N LEU A 289 12.85 -2.15 7.97
CA LEU A 289 13.93 -3.05 8.31
C LEU A 289 15.03 -2.39 9.14
N LYS A 290 15.31 -1.09 8.98
CA LYS A 290 16.35 -0.40 9.76
C LYS A 290 15.99 -0.28 11.24
N VAL A 291 14.73 0.06 11.52
CA VAL A 291 14.19 0.13 12.88
C VAL A 291 14.04 -1.27 13.47
N MET A 292 13.70 -2.26 12.65
CA MET A 292 13.65 -3.67 13.08
C MET A 292 15.04 -4.26 13.34
N THR A 293 16.05 -3.88 12.56
CA THR A 293 17.46 -4.21 12.80
C THR A 293 18.12 -3.27 13.80
N GLY A 294 17.39 -2.39 14.50
CA GLY A 294 17.95 -1.51 15.54
C GLY A 294 19.13 -0.66 15.07
N LEU A 295 19.21 -0.37 13.77
CA LEU A 295 20.16 0.57 13.19
C LEU A 295 19.67 2.01 13.34
N GLU A 296 18.35 2.16 13.45
CA GLU A 296 17.66 3.40 13.77
C GLU A 296 16.74 3.13 14.97
N GLU A 297 16.74 4.03 15.96
CA GLU A 297 15.86 3.90 17.14
C GLU A 297 14.40 4.18 16.77
N SER A 298 14.18 5.11 15.85
CA SER A 298 12.88 5.51 15.30
C SER A 298 13.06 6.07 13.90
N SER A 299 12.07 5.87 13.04
CA SER A 299 11.99 6.46 11.69
C SER A 299 10.52 6.61 11.32
N TRP A 300 10.21 7.51 10.38
CA TRP A 300 8.87 7.70 9.82
C TRP A 300 8.69 7.02 8.45
N ASP A 301 9.79 6.56 7.86
CA ASP A 301 9.83 5.90 6.56
C ASP A 301 9.45 4.41 6.70
N TRP A 302 8.17 4.12 6.85
CA TRP A 302 7.64 2.76 6.99
C TRP A 302 6.86 2.36 5.74
N ASP A 303 7.13 1.16 5.26
CA ASP A 303 6.39 0.59 4.14
C ASP A 303 5.12 -0.12 4.62
N LEU A 304 3.99 0.18 3.98
CA LEU A 304 2.77 -0.61 4.13
C LEU A 304 2.94 -1.95 3.39
N VAL A 305 3.05 -3.03 4.18
CA VAL A 305 3.20 -4.41 3.67
C VAL A 305 1.90 -5.22 3.70
N GLY A 306 0.87 -4.71 4.38
CA GLY A 306 -0.47 -5.30 4.34
C GLY A 306 -1.17 -5.00 3.01
N ASP A 307 -1.14 -5.94 2.06
CA ASP A 307 -1.77 -5.73 0.75
C ASP A 307 -3.30 -5.64 0.81
N TYR A 308 -3.89 -6.09 1.93
CA TYR A 308 -5.33 -6.05 2.20
C TYR A 308 -5.91 -4.66 2.55
N TYR A 309 -5.11 -3.58 2.47
CA TYR A 309 -5.59 -2.19 2.52
C TYR A 309 -5.69 -1.54 1.13
N GLN A 310 -5.12 -2.16 0.09
CA GLN A 310 -4.98 -1.53 -1.22
C GLN A 310 -6.33 -1.24 -1.88
N GLY A 311 -7.36 -2.05 -1.61
CA GLY A 311 -8.72 -1.80 -2.08
C GLY A 311 -9.33 -0.55 -1.44
N LEU A 312 -9.25 -0.42 -0.12
CA LEU A 312 -9.69 0.79 0.59
C LEU A 312 -8.92 2.04 0.13
N ILE A 313 -7.59 1.97 0.01
CA ILE A 313 -6.77 3.11 -0.45
C ILE A 313 -7.22 3.56 -1.84
N LYS A 314 -7.36 2.64 -2.81
CA LYS A 314 -7.85 2.96 -4.15
C LYS A 314 -9.28 3.50 -4.15
N THR A 315 -10.11 3.06 -3.22
CA THR A 315 -11.47 3.56 -3.03
C THR A 315 -11.47 5.03 -2.59
N LEU A 316 -10.59 5.39 -1.65
CA LEU A 316 -10.40 6.78 -1.24
C LEU A 316 -9.79 7.62 -2.36
N GLU A 317 -8.81 7.09 -3.09
CA GLU A 317 -8.23 7.79 -4.24
C GLU A 317 -9.27 8.07 -5.34
N ALA A 318 -10.12 7.09 -5.62
CA ALA A 318 -11.23 7.27 -6.56
C ALA A 318 -12.29 8.26 -6.08
N ALA A 319 -12.36 8.52 -4.77
CA ALA A 319 -13.25 9.53 -4.19
C ALA A 319 -12.69 10.95 -4.26
N GLY A 320 -11.41 11.11 -4.64
CA GLY A 320 -10.77 12.41 -4.85
C GLY A 320 -9.54 12.65 -3.98
N PHE A 321 -9.23 11.76 -3.03
CA PHE A 321 -8.06 11.89 -2.18
C PHE A 321 -6.76 11.53 -2.92
N THR A 322 -5.66 12.16 -2.56
CA THR A 322 -4.32 11.95 -3.08
C THR A 322 -3.37 11.60 -1.93
N GLN A 323 -2.71 10.45 -2.04
CA GLN A 323 -1.73 10.01 -1.05
C GLN A 323 -0.60 11.04 -0.87
N GLY A 324 -0.33 11.44 0.38
CA GLY A 324 0.68 12.42 0.74
C GLY A 324 0.24 13.88 0.67
N GLU A 325 -1.00 14.14 0.23
CA GLU A 325 -1.60 15.49 0.21
C GLU A 325 -2.77 15.59 1.20
N ASP A 326 -3.78 14.73 1.05
CA ASP A 326 -4.98 14.67 1.90
C ASP A 326 -5.35 13.22 2.33
N LEU A 327 -4.57 12.22 1.90
CA LEU A 327 -4.63 10.84 2.38
C LEU A 327 -3.26 10.38 2.87
N PHE A 328 -3.19 9.96 4.13
CA PHE A 328 -1.95 9.57 4.78
C PHE A 328 -2.07 8.16 5.33
N ILE A 329 -1.04 7.34 5.08
CA ILE A 329 -0.95 6.00 5.64
C ILE A 329 -0.13 6.09 6.92
N GLY A 330 -0.83 6.06 8.06
CA GLY A 330 -0.27 6.22 9.39
C GLY A 330 0.48 5.00 9.87
N CYS A 331 1.57 4.61 9.19
CA CYS A 331 2.40 3.50 9.61
C CYS A 331 3.19 3.79 10.89
N TYR A 332 3.36 2.77 11.73
CA TYR A 332 3.99 2.90 13.04
C TYR A 332 4.77 1.64 13.44
N ASP A 333 5.66 1.79 14.43
CA ASP A 333 6.32 0.64 15.06
C ASP A 333 5.33 -0.12 15.94
N TRP A 334 4.62 -1.07 15.33
CA TRP A 334 3.63 -1.92 15.97
C TRP A 334 4.20 -2.82 17.06
N ARG A 335 5.52 -2.87 17.25
CA ARG A 335 6.14 -3.61 18.36
C ARG A 335 6.06 -2.81 19.67
N LYS A 336 6.02 -1.48 19.61
CA LYS A 336 6.10 -0.58 20.77
C LYS A 336 4.76 -0.44 21.47
N THR A 337 4.75 0.19 22.63
CA THR A 337 3.53 0.39 23.41
C THR A 337 2.51 1.20 22.59
N ASN A 338 1.24 0.79 22.62
CA ASN A 338 0.18 1.43 21.85
C ASN A 338 -0.03 2.89 22.25
N GLY A 339 0.10 3.21 23.55
CA GLY A 339 -0.06 4.56 24.10
C GLY A 339 1.05 4.94 25.07
N PHE A 340 0.93 6.13 25.67
CA PHE A 340 1.97 6.70 26.52
C PHE A 340 2.29 5.83 27.74
N ASP A 341 3.57 5.46 27.83
CA ASP A 341 4.24 4.90 28.98
C ASP A 341 5.51 5.74 29.20
N SER A 342 5.66 6.31 30.40
CA SER A 342 6.80 7.18 30.71
C SER A 342 8.13 6.44 30.72
N ASP A 343 8.09 5.11 30.87
CA ASP A 343 9.26 4.26 30.91
C ASP A 343 9.57 3.66 29.52
N ALA A 344 8.69 3.85 28.54
CA ALA A 344 8.89 3.38 27.17
C ALA A 344 9.71 4.39 26.35
N ALA A 345 10.66 3.86 25.56
CA ALA A 345 11.48 4.66 24.65
C ALA A 345 10.69 5.25 23.48
N VAL A 346 9.60 4.58 23.08
CA VAL A 346 8.77 4.96 21.93
C VAL A 346 7.32 4.58 22.19
N ASN A 347 6.39 5.48 21.90
CA ASN A 347 4.94 5.32 22.13
C ASN A 347 4.14 5.52 20.84
N SER A 348 3.51 4.47 20.31
CA SER A 348 2.90 4.50 18.97
C SER A 348 1.82 5.59 18.82
N GLY A 349 0.93 5.77 19.79
CA GLY A 349 -0.14 6.78 19.71
C GLY A 349 0.39 8.23 19.76
N GLU A 350 1.33 8.50 20.66
CA GLU A 350 1.81 9.87 20.91
C GLU A 350 2.93 10.33 19.98
N GLU A 351 3.69 9.38 19.43
CA GLU A 351 4.86 9.67 18.61
C GLU A 351 4.59 9.40 17.14
N TYR A 352 3.96 8.27 16.79
CA TYR A 352 3.68 7.96 15.39
C TYR A 352 2.37 8.55 14.89
N LEU A 353 1.25 8.27 15.55
CA LEU A 353 -0.04 8.76 15.05
C LEU A 353 -0.07 10.29 15.03
N ARG A 354 0.37 10.94 16.11
CA ARG A 354 0.45 12.40 16.16
C ARG A 354 1.31 12.99 15.04
N HIS A 355 2.42 12.35 14.69
CA HIS A 355 3.24 12.79 13.56
C HIS A 355 2.45 12.80 12.24
N TRP A 356 1.70 11.73 11.95
CA TRP A 356 0.88 11.65 10.74
C TRP A 356 -0.29 12.64 10.75
N ILE A 357 -0.88 12.92 11.92
CA ILE A 357 -1.91 13.96 12.08
C ILE A 357 -1.30 15.35 11.80
N ASP A 358 -0.14 15.64 12.37
CA ASP A 358 0.56 16.91 12.17
C ASP A 358 0.93 17.10 10.69
N GLU A 359 1.45 16.05 10.03
CA GLU A 359 1.78 16.09 8.60
C GLU A 359 0.53 16.29 7.73
N ALA A 360 -0.55 15.55 8.02
CA ALA A 360 -1.82 15.69 7.29
C ALA A 360 -2.35 17.13 7.38
N LYS A 361 -2.33 17.72 8.57
CA LYS A 361 -2.76 19.10 8.79
C LYS A 361 -1.83 20.12 8.12
N GLU A 362 -0.52 19.91 8.17
CA GLU A 362 0.45 20.80 7.52
C GLU A 362 0.27 20.79 5.99
N LYS A 363 0.05 19.61 5.39
CA LYS A 363 -0.08 19.44 3.93
C LYS A 363 -1.41 19.94 3.38
N SER A 364 -2.50 19.65 4.08
CA SER A 364 -3.86 20.04 3.66
C SER A 364 -4.24 21.46 4.10
N GLY A 365 -3.61 22.00 5.15
CA GLY A 365 -4.05 23.25 5.80
C GLY A 365 -5.24 23.07 6.76
N ALA A 366 -5.75 21.84 6.93
CA ALA A 366 -6.87 21.54 7.81
C ALA A 366 -6.53 21.71 9.30
N GLN A 367 -7.54 21.93 10.12
CA GLN A 367 -7.40 22.05 11.57
C GLN A 367 -7.56 20.70 12.30
N GLN A 368 -8.29 19.78 11.69
CA GLN A 368 -8.55 18.44 12.19
C GLN A 368 -8.38 17.43 11.05
N VAL A 369 -8.37 16.14 11.41
CA VAL A 369 -8.27 15.03 10.46
C VAL A 369 -9.37 14.00 10.75
N ASP A 370 -9.75 13.25 9.73
CA ASP A 370 -10.58 12.05 9.87
C ASP A 370 -9.69 10.80 9.94
N ILE A 371 -9.94 9.92 10.91
CA ILE A 371 -9.09 8.75 11.13
C ILE A 371 -9.85 7.45 10.85
N ILE A 372 -9.31 6.63 9.96
CA ILE A 372 -9.72 5.23 9.77
C ILE A 372 -8.69 4.36 10.45
N VAL A 373 -9.11 3.48 11.36
CA VAL A 373 -8.19 2.57 12.04
C VAL A 373 -8.63 1.13 11.87
N HIS A 374 -7.67 0.22 11.71
CA HIS A 374 -7.96 -1.21 11.63
C HIS A 374 -7.24 -2.00 12.71
N SER A 375 -7.94 -2.97 13.31
CA SER A 375 -7.37 -3.88 14.29
C SER A 375 -6.69 -3.11 15.44
N MET A 376 -5.45 -3.45 15.80
CA MET A 376 -4.66 -2.77 16.83
C MET A 376 -4.45 -1.27 16.57
N GLY A 377 -4.50 -0.79 15.32
CA GLY A 377 -4.43 0.64 15.01
C GLY A 377 -5.50 1.46 15.74
N GLY A 378 -6.65 0.86 16.06
CA GLY A 378 -7.68 1.54 16.85
C GLY A 378 -7.32 1.69 18.32
N LEU A 379 -6.53 0.79 18.89
CA LEU A 379 -5.99 0.98 20.23
C LEU A 379 -4.94 2.09 20.26
N VAL A 380 -4.15 2.23 19.18
CA VAL A 380 -3.20 3.34 18.99
C VAL A 380 -3.96 4.67 18.95
N ALA A 381 -4.98 4.81 18.11
CA ALA A 381 -5.77 6.04 18.01
C ALA A 381 -6.54 6.37 19.29
N ARG A 382 -7.19 5.38 19.90
CA ARG A 382 -7.86 5.55 21.19
C ARG A 382 -6.90 6.03 22.26
N SER A 383 -5.69 5.47 22.31
CA SER A 383 -4.71 5.88 23.31
C SER A 383 -4.31 7.35 23.20
N TYR A 384 -4.20 7.88 21.97
CA TYR A 384 -3.93 9.30 21.74
C TYR A 384 -5.14 10.16 22.11
N ILE A 385 -6.32 9.85 21.54
CA ILE A 385 -7.53 10.67 21.71
C ILE A 385 -7.99 10.71 23.18
N GLN A 386 -7.79 9.64 23.93
CA GLN A 386 -8.16 9.57 25.35
C GLN A 386 -7.07 10.14 26.28
N SER A 387 -5.85 10.36 25.79
CA SER A 387 -4.75 10.90 26.61
C SER A 387 -4.96 12.38 26.98
N ASP A 388 -4.23 12.84 27.98
CA ASP A 388 -4.22 14.26 28.37
C ASP A 388 -3.37 15.12 27.41
N ARG A 389 -2.75 14.51 26.38
CA ARG A 389 -1.95 15.18 25.35
C ARG A 389 -2.68 15.41 24.03
N TYR A 390 -3.88 14.87 23.91
CA TYR A 390 -4.75 15.09 22.76
C TYR A 390 -4.94 16.59 22.46
N GLN A 391 -4.74 16.98 21.20
CA GLN A 391 -4.70 18.39 20.81
C GLN A 391 -6.00 18.92 20.19
N ASN A 392 -7.10 18.16 20.25
CA ASN A 392 -8.37 18.47 19.55
C ASN A 392 -8.17 18.58 18.03
N ASP A 393 -7.39 17.67 17.48
CA ASP A 393 -6.92 17.62 16.09
C ASP A 393 -7.50 16.45 15.29
N VAL A 394 -8.51 15.78 15.83
CA VAL A 394 -9.26 14.69 15.17
C VAL A 394 -10.73 15.06 15.17
N ASP A 395 -11.41 15.00 14.02
CA ASP A 395 -12.86 15.24 13.93
C ASP A 395 -13.61 13.91 14.12
N GLN A 396 -13.30 12.91 13.29
CA GLN A 396 -13.97 11.61 13.31
C GLN A 396 -12.99 10.43 13.44
N LEU A 397 -13.49 9.34 14.03
CA LEU A 397 -12.76 8.09 14.20
C LEU A 397 -13.64 6.91 13.78
N ILE A 398 -13.24 6.18 12.75
CA ILE A 398 -13.88 4.92 12.34
C ILE A 398 -12.96 3.74 12.68
N MET A 399 -13.40 2.91 13.63
CA MET A 399 -12.71 1.71 14.08
C MET A 399 -13.18 0.45 13.32
N LEU A 400 -12.27 -0.20 12.61
CA LEU A 400 -12.51 -1.44 11.87
C LEU A 400 -11.98 -2.64 12.66
N GLY A 401 -12.87 -3.43 13.25
CA GLY A 401 -12.52 -4.67 13.96
C GLY A 401 -11.51 -4.47 15.11
N THR A 402 -11.46 -3.28 15.72
CA THR A 402 -10.51 -2.99 16.80
C THR A 402 -10.78 -3.90 18.00
N PRO A 403 -9.77 -4.58 18.57
CA PRO A 403 -9.93 -5.41 19.76
C PRO A 403 -10.05 -4.54 21.01
N ASN A 404 -11.17 -3.82 21.13
CA ASN A 404 -11.42 -2.87 22.20
C ASN A 404 -11.40 -3.51 23.60
N HIS A 405 -11.65 -4.82 23.70
CA HIS A 405 -11.46 -5.62 24.91
C HIS A 405 -10.40 -6.73 24.77
N GLY A 406 -9.53 -6.65 23.77
CA GLY A 406 -8.46 -7.62 23.49
C GLY A 406 -8.88 -8.81 22.64
N SER A 407 -7.94 -9.71 22.34
CA SER A 407 -8.18 -10.95 21.61
C SER A 407 -7.52 -12.12 22.33
N SER A 408 -8.27 -13.21 22.51
CA SER A 408 -7.76 -14.43 23.16
C SER A 408 -6.54 -15.01 22.42
N PHE A 409 -6.34 -14.70 21.14
CA PHE A 409 -5.14 -15.12 20.40
C PHE A 409 -3.85 -14.51 20.92
N ALA A 410 -3.89 -13.34 21.57
CA ALA A 410 -2.72 -12.69 22.16
C ALA A 410 -2.06 -13.51 23.28
N TYR A 411 -2.81 -14.44 23.87
CA TYR A 411 -2.33 -15.31 24.93
C TYR A 411 -1.12 -16.17 24.53
N PHE A 412 -1.19 -16.78 23.35
CA PHE A 412 -0.17 -17.71 22.86
C PHE A 412 1.20 -17.03 22.61
N PRO A 413 1.29 -15.89 21.90
CA PRO A 413 2.58 -15.24 21.70
C PRO A 413 3.09 -14.62 23.00
N TRP A 414 2.23 -14.02 23.84
CA TRP A 414 2.66 -13.39 25.08
C TRP A 414 3.19 -14.39 26.11
N GLU A 415 2.42 -15.44 26.41
CA GLU A 415 2.80 -16.38 27.47
C GLU A 415 3.54 -17.61 26.97
N GLY A 416 3.31 -18.02 25.72
CA GLY A 416 3.93 -19.21 25.15
C GLY A 416 5.15 -18.93 24.28
N GLY A 417 5.28 -17.70 23.76
CA GLY A 417 6.21 -17.40 22.66
C GLY A 417 5.84 -18.17 21.39
N GLU A 418 4.57 -18.55 21.26
CA GLU A 418 4.02 -19.41 20.22
C GLU A 418 2.97 -18.63 19.44
N ILE A 419 3.07 -18.65 18.10
CA ILE A 419 2.15 -17.86 17.26
C ILE A 419 1.11 -18.81 16.65
N PRO A 420 -0.18 -18.63 16.95
CA PRO A 420 -1.24 -19.49 16.45
C PRO A 420 -1.26 -19.53 14.92
N GLN A 421 -1.56 -20.70 14.35
CA GLN A 421 -1.65 -20.89 12.89
C GLN A 421 -2.77 -20.07 12.24
N ASN A 422 -3.78 -19.63 12.98
CA ASN A 422 -4.88 -18.83 12.45
C ASN A 422 -4.64 -17.32 12.51
N TRP A 423 -3.49 -16.87 13.04
CA TRP A 423 -3.11 -15.45 13.07
C TRP A 423 -1.97 -15.14 12.09
N GLN A 424 -2.16 -15.53 10.82
CA GLN A 424 -1.10 -15.57 9.81
C GLN A 424 -0.44 -14.22 9.53
N GLU A 425 -1.20 -13.12 9.51
CA GLU A 425 -0.67 -11.78 9.22
C GLU A 425 0.39 -11.35 10.24
N LEU A 426 0.15 -11.59 11.53
CA LEU A 426 1.16 -11.34 12.55
C LEU A 426 2.27 -12.39 12.50
N LYS A 427 1.91 -13.65 12.23
CA LYS A 427 2.85 -14.77 12.26
C LYS A 427 4.01 -14.62 11.31
N LYS A 428 3.78 -14.18 10.07
CA LYS A 428 4.85 -14.05 9.08
C LYS A 428 5.91 -13.01 9.51
N TYR A 429 5.49 -11.82 9.91
CA TYR A 429 6.42 -10.75 10.31
C TYR A 429 7.04 -10.99 11.69
N LEU A 430 6.30 -11.57 12.63
CA LEU A 430 6.84 -11.91 13.94
C LEU A 430 7.86 -13.06 13.84
N THR A 431 7.58 -14.08 13.02
CA THR A 431 8.56 -15.16 12.76
C THR A 431 9.81 -14.61 12.12
N LEU A 432 9.65 -13.74 11.11
CA LEU A 432 10.75 -13.05 10.45
C LEU A 432 11.59 -12.23 11.45
N TYR A 433 10.94 -11.45 12.31
CA TYR A 433 11.62 -10.64 13.31
C TYR A 433 12.38 -11.48 14.32
N LEU A 434 11.79 -12.56 14.83
CA LEU A 434 12.48 -13.49 15.74
C LEU A 434 13.68 -14.16 15.07
N THR A 435 13.58 -14.55 13.79
CA THR A 435 14.73 -15.06 13.02
C THR A 435 15.82 -14.00 12.84
N LEU A 436 15.46 -12.74 12.59
CA LEU A 436 16.40 -11.63 12.52
C LEU A 436 17.16 -11.42 13.85
N LEU A 437 16.47 -11.50 14.99
CA LEU A 437 17.12 -11.39 16.31
C LEU A 437 18.12 -12.54 16.54
N LYS A 438 17.79 -13.76 16.10
CA LYS A 438 18.73 -14.90 16.14
C LYS A 438 19.97 -14.64 15.28
N PHE A 439 19.82 -14.07 14.09
CA PHE A 439 20.95 -13.72 13.21
C PHE A 439 21.90 -12.71 13.87
N LYS A 440 21.37 -11.85 14.75
CA LYS A 440 22.17 -10.92 15.55
C LYS A 440 22.85 -11.56 16.77
N GLY A 441 22.70 -12.86 16.98
CA GLY A 441 23.27 -13.57 18.12
C GLY A 441 22.52 -13.37 19.43
N LEU A 442 21.30 -12.82 19.41
CA LEU A 442 20.45 -12.74 20.60
C LEU A 442 19.88 -14.15 20.89
N ASN A 443 20.53 -14.85 21.82
CA ASN A 443 20.12 -16.18 22.25
C ASN A 443 19.10 -16.08 23.40
N VAL A 444 17.93 -15.53 23.09
CA VAL A 444 16.79 -15.40 24.01
C VAL A 444 15.66 -16.34 23.58
N THR A 445 14.84 -16.78 24.54
CA THR A 445 13.62 -17.52 24.21
C THR A 445 12.64 -16.62 23.46
N ASN A 446 11.72 -17.19 22.67
CA ASN A 446 10.69 -16.39 22.01
C ASN A 446 9.86 -15.56 22.99
N VAL A 447 9.56 -16.09 24.18
CA VAL A 447 8.83 -15.36 25.24
C VAL A 447 9.62 -14.13 25.66
N ALA A 448 10.89 -14.30 26.01
CA ALA A 448 11.75 -13.19 26.42
C ALA A 448 11.87 -12.14 25.32
N ALA A 449 12.04 -12.56 24.06
CA ALA A 449 12.10 -11.65 22.92
C ALA A 449 10.80 -10.85 22.73
N ILE A 450 9.63 -11.50 22.87
CA ILE A 450 8.33 -10.82 22.73
C ILE A 450 8.11 -9.84 23.88
N HIS A 451 8.43 -10.23 25.12
CA HIS A 451 8.31 -9.34 26.28
C HIS A 451 9.19 -8.11 26.18
N GLU A 452 10.44 -8.29 25.73
CA GLU A 452 11.42 -7.21 25.63
C GLU A 452 11.14 -6.29 24.44
N PHE A 453 10.89 -6.86 23.27
CA PHE A 453 10.88 -6.10 22.03
C PHE A 453 9.50 -5.77 21.49
N ILE A 454 8.44 -6.48 21.95
CA ILE A 454 7.09 -6.40 21.39
C ILE A 454 6.01 -6.26 22.49
N PRO A 455 6.15 -5.29 23.41
CA PRO A 455 5.20 -5.11 24.51
C PRO A 455 3.74 -4.86 24.08
N SER A 456 3.50 -4.42 22.83
CA SER A 456 2.15 -4.27 22.28
C SER A 456 1.32 -5.56 22.34
N VAL A 457 1.95 -6.74 22.27
CA VAL A 457 1.25 -8.03 22.35
C VAL A 457 0.58 -8.20 23.72
N LYS A 458 1.21 -7.75 24.81
CA LYS A 458 0.56 -7.74 26.14
C LYS A 458 -0.70 -6.88 26.14
N GLN A 459 -0.65 -5.73 25.47
CA GLN A 459 -1.76 -4.79 25.38
C GLN A 459 -2.92 -5.28 24.49
N LEU A 460 -2.75 -6.42 23.82
CA LEU A 460 -3.82 -7.13 23.11
C LEU A 460 -4.48 -8.24 23.94
N LEU A 461 -3.97 -8.56 25.14
CA LEU A 461 -4.58 -9.59 25.99
C LEU A 461 -6.01 -9.19 26.39
N PRO A 462 -6.94 -10.15 26.51
CA PRO A 462 -8.33 -9.87 26.85
C PRO A 462 -8.52 -9.16 28.19
N THR A 463 -9.55 -8.32 28.25
CA THR A 463 -10.08 -7.73 29.50
C THR A 463 -11.28 -8.50 30.05
N TYR A 464 -11.80 -9.47 29.30
CA TYR A 464 -12.85 -10.41 29.71
C TYR A 464 -12.24 -11.75 30.15
N ASP A 465 -13.02 -12.60 30.81
CA ASP A 465 -12.56 -13.90 31.28
C ASP A 465 -12.46 -14.90 30.13
N TYR A 466 -11.25 -15.36 29.82
CA TYR A 466 -10.97 -16.21 28.66
C TYR A 466 -10.19 -17.49 28.97
N LEU A 467 -9.64 -17.64 30.18
CA LEU A 467 -8.93 -18.85 30.60
C LEU A 467 -9.84 -19.74 31.45
N PHE A 468 -9.95 -21.01 31.09
CA PHE A 468 -10.72 -21.99 31.87
C PHE A 468 -9.77 -22.99 32.55
N ASP A 469 -9.63 -22.91 33.86
CA ASP A 469 -8.81 -23.86 34.63
C ASP A 469 -9.50 -25.23 34.64
N THR A 470 -8.89 -26.19 33.94
CA THR A 470 -9.44 -27.54 33.78
C THR A 470 -9.35 -28.39 35.05
N ALA A 471 -8.43 -28.09 35.97
CA ALA A 471 -8.32 -28.81 37.24
C ALA A 471 -9.38 -28.33 38.23
N GLN A 472 -9.61 -27.02 38.28
CA GLN A 472 -10.58 -26.41 39.19
C GLN A 472 -11.99 -26.33 38.60
N GLN A 473 -12.15 -26.52 37.29
CA GLN A 473 -13.41 -26.38 36.55
C GLN A 473 -14.02 -24.97 36.71
N ILE A 474 -13.18 -23.95 36.73
CA ILE A 474 -13.59 -22.55 36.86
C ILE A 474 -13.07 -21.70 35.70
N LEU A 475 -13.89 -20.73 35.30
CA LEU A 475 -13.45 -19.65 34.45
C LEU A 475 -12.63 -18.68 35.32
N VAL A 476 -11.38 -18.44 34.95
CA VAL A 476 -10.44 -17.60 35.69
C VAL A 476 -10.78 -16.13 35.41
N PRO A 477 -11.09 -15.33 36.44
CA PRO A 477 -11.34 -13.91 36.26
C PRO A 477 -10.11 -13.20 35.68
N SER A 478 -10.28 -12.34 34.66
CA SER A 478 -9.17 -11.59 34.04
C SER A 478 -8.41 -10.75 35.07
N SER A 479 -9.12 -10.20 36.06
CA SER A 479 -8.54 -9.46 37.19
C SER A 479 -7.67 -10.28 38.14
N ALA A 480 -7.75 -11.61 38.11
CA ALA A 480 -6.97 -12.52 38.95
C ALA A 480 -5.72 -13.05 38.23
N MET A 481 -5.57 -12.79 36.93
CA MET A 481 -4.43 -13.21 36.13
C MET A 481 -3.19 -12.37 36.45
N VAL A 482 -2.02 -12.99 36.44
CA VAL A 482 -0.74 -12.32 36.67
C VAL A 482 -0.39 -11.41 35.49
N GLU A 483 -0.63 -11.88 34.27
CA GLU A 483 -0.38 -11.14 33.02
C GLU A 483 -1.60 -10.34 32.55
N ALA A 484 -2.45 -9.89 33.48
CA ALA A 484 -3.64 -9.11 33.16
C ALA A 484 -3.34 -7.81 32.39
N ASN A 485 -4.23 -7.46 31.45
CA ASN A 485 -4.12 -6.24 30.63
C ASN A 485 -4.64 -5.00 31.37
N ASN A 486 -3.89 -4.55 32.38
CA ASN A 486 -4.28 -3.39 33.18
C ASN A 486 -4.35 -2.09 32.37
N TRP A 487 -3.53 -1.96 31.33
CA TRP A 487 -3.56 -0.81 30.44
C TRP A 487 -4.89 -0.69 29.71
N LEU A 488 -5.36 -1.77 29.07
CA LEU A 488 -6.63 -1.76 28.34
C LEU A 488 -7.83 -1.65 29.29
N ASN A 489 -7.75 -2.26 30.48
CA ASN A 489 -8.76 -2.05 31.54
C ASN A 489 -8.90 -0.57 31.90
N ASN A 490 -7.80 0.16 32.05
CA ASN A 490 -7.82 1.60 32.34
C ASN A 490 -8.39 2.40 31.17
N LEU A 491 -7.97 2.09 29.93
CA LEU A 491 -8.47 2.75 28.71
C LEU A 491 -9.98 2.52 28.49
N ASN A 492 -10.53 1.41 29.03
CA ASN A 492 -11.95 1.07 29.02
C ASN A 492 -12.71 1.55 30.25
N SER A 493 -12.08 2.26 31.18
CA SER A 493 -12.80 2.86 32.31
C SER A 493 -13.80 3.92 31.82
N GLU A 494 -14.91 4.07 32.53
CA GLU A 494 -15.98 5.02 32.14
C GLU A 494 -15.45 6.45 31.96
N THR A 495 -14.51 6.87 32.81
CA THR A 495 -13.84 8.18 32.70
C THR A 495 -13.12 8.34 31.37
N GLU A 496 -12.35 7.34 30.96
CA GLU A 496 -11.56 7.40 29.72
C GLU A 496 -12.46 7.26 28.48
N ILE A 497 -13.49 6.39 28.51
CA ILE A 497 -14.48 6.28 27.42
C ILE A 497 -15.34 7.54 27.30
N ALA A 498 -15.63 8.24 28.39
CA ALA A 498 -16.28 9.54 28.35
C ALA A 498 -15.43 10.58 27.60
N LYS A 499 -14.10 10.57 27.77
CA LYS A 499 -13.20 11.45 26.99
C LYS A 499 -13.36 11.19 25.49
N LEU A 500 -13.28 9.93 25.05
CA LEU A 500 -13.43 9.56 23.64
C LEU A 500 -14.74 10.11 23.05
N ARG A 501 -15.88 9.81 23.69
CA ARG A 501 -17.21 10.25 23.24
C ARG A 501 -17.39 11.77 23.20
N SER A 502 -16.72 12.49 24.09
CA SER A 502 -16.81 13.95 24.16
C SER A 502 -15.89 14.69 23.20
N ARG A 503 -14.84 14.01 22.68
CA ARG A 503 -13.76 14.62 21.91
C ARG A 503 -13.89 14.39 20.41
N VAL A 504 -14.37 13.22 19.99
CA VAL A 504 -14.44 12.83 18.57
C VAL A 504 -15.75 12.14 18.25
N ARG A 505 -16.20 12.23 16.98
CA ARG A 505 -17.29 11.40 16.48
C ARG A 505 -16.75 10.00 16.18
N ALA A 506 -16.91 9.09 17.14
CA ALA A 506 -16.41 7.72 17.02
C ALA A 506 -17.50 6.75 16.54
N GLN A 507 -17.12 5.86 15.62
CA GLN A 507 -17.93 4.74 15.17
C GLN A 507 -17.11 3.46 15.06
N ILE A 508 -17.77 2.33 15.25
CA ILE A 508 -17.18 1.00 15.15
C ILE A 508 -17.87 0.24 14.02
N ILE A 509 -17.07 -0.35 13.13
CA ILE A 509 -17.51 -1.33 12.14
C ILE A 509 -16.74 -2.62 12.42
N TYR A 510 -17.42 -3.73 12.65
CA TYR A 510 -16.78 -4.99 13.03
C TYR A 510 -17.39 -6.19 12.30
N GLY A 511 -16.61 -7.26 12.13
CA GLY A 511 -17.14 -8.50 11.56
C GLY A 511 -17.88 -9.34 12.61
N ASP A 512 -18.93 -10.04 12.18
CA ASP A 512 -19.66 -10.99 13.02
C ASP A 512 -20.03 -12.26 12.23
N GLY A 513 -20.35 -13.36 12.92
CA GLY A 513 -20.76 -14.62 12.30
C GLY A 513 -19.62 -15.54 11.85
N ARG A 514 -18.37 -15.30 12.28
CA ARG A 514 -17.24 -16.23 12.09
C ARG A 514 -16.79 -16.85 13.40
N ASP A 515 -16.38 -18.11 13.34
CA ASP A 515 -15.79 -18.83 14.47
C ASP A 515 -14.55 -18.09 14.98
N THR A 516 -14.65 -17.59 16.19
CA THR A 516 -13.63 -16.74 16.81
C THR A 516 -13.31 -17.26 18.21
N LEU A 517 -12.02 -17.37 18.52
CA LEU A 517 -11.52 -17.94 19.76
C LEU A 517 -12.02 -17.13 20.95
N ASN A 518 -12.82 -17.75 21.82
CA ASN A 518 -13.37 -17.09 23.00
C ASN A 518 -12.73 -17.59 24.30
N GLN A 519 -12.55 -18.90 24.44
CA GLN A 519 -12.06 -19.51 25.68
C GLN A 519 -10.91 -20.50 25.41
N ILE A 520 -9.91 -20.48 26.30
CA ILE A 520 -8.72 -21.32 26.27
C ILE A 520 -8.70 -22.16 27.55
N PRO A 521 -8.98 -23.47 27.48
CA PRO A 521 -8.76 -24.36 28.61
C PRO A 521 -7.28 -24.47 28.93
N VAL A 522 -6.94 -24.33 30.20
CA VAL A 522 -5.57 -24.37 30.70
C VAL A 522 -5.37 -25.43 31.78
N SER A 523 -4.15 -25.93 31.87
CA SER A 523 -3.69 -26.88 32.90
C SER A 523 -2.46 -26.36 33.63
N GLU A 524 -2.03 -27.09 34.66
CA GLU A 524 -0.74 -26.83 35.30
C GLU A 524 0.42 -26.88 34.31
N ARG A 525 1.46 -26.08 34.61
CA ARG A 525 2.68 -26.00 33.82
C ARG A 525 3.63 -27.17 34.10
N GLY A 526 4.32 -27.64 33.07
CA GLY A 526 5.44 -28.56 33.24
C GLY A 526 6.71 -27.85 33.75
N VAL A 527 7.68 -28.63 34.22
CA VAL A 527 8.98 -28.12 34.69
C VAL A 527 9.70 -27.29 33.63
N LEU A 528 9.67 -27.74 32.36
CA LEU A 528 10.30 -27.02 31.25
C LEU A 528 9.60 -25.68 30.96
N ASP A 529 8.26 -25.64 31.05
CA ASP A 529 7.50 -24.41 30.85
C ASP A 529 7.88 -23.37 31.91
N ILE A 530 7.99 -23.79 33.17
CA ILE A 530 8.44 -22.94 34.29
C ILE A 530 9.87 -22.41 34.04
N GLN A 531 10.79 -23.29 33.61
CA GLN A 531 12.18 -22.89 33.33
C GLN A 531 12.30 -21.90 32.17
N LEU A 532 11.42 -22.00 31.18
CA LEU A 532 11.40 -21.11 30.01
C LEU A 532 10.54 -19.85 30.23
N GLY A 533 9.94 -19.70 31.42
CA GLY A 533 9.06 -18.57 31.75
C GLY A 533 7.73 -18.59 30.99
N LYS A 534 7.28 -19.76 30.52
CA LYS A 534 6.05 -19.89 29.74
C LYS A 534 4.80 -20.00 30.63
N TRP A 535 3.65 -19.64 30.07
CA TRP A 535 2.30 -19.98 30.52
C TRP A 535 1.99 -19.60 31.97
N ILE A 536 2.42 -18.41 32.39
CA ILE A 536 2.31 -17.91 33.77
C ILE A 536 0.90 -18.13 34.34
N ASP A 537 -0.14 -17.85 33.56
CA ASP A 537 -1.54 -17.99 33.94
C ASP A 537 -2.19 -19.33 33.54
N GLY A 538 -1.42 -20.26 32.97
CA GLY A 538 -1.83 -21.65 32.72
C GLY A 538 -1.49 -22.18 31.32
N LYS A 539 -1.08 -23.45 31.20
CA LYS A 539 -0.70 -24.01 29.90
C LYS A 539 -1.92 -24.37 29.06
N PRO A 540 -2.06 -23.90 27.81
CA PRO A 540 -3.17 -24.29 26.95
C PRO A 540 -3.25 -25.80 26.72
N VAL A 541 -4.45 -26.34 26.83
CA VAL A 541 -4.79 -27.69 26.37
C VAL A 541 -5.23 -27.57 24.91
N ALA A 542 -4.25 -27.54 23.99
CA ALA A 542 -4.42 -27.08 22.61
C ALA A 542 -5.59 -27.73 21.83
N GLU A 543 -5.93 -28.99 22.10
CA GLU A 543 -7.02 -29.72 21.43
C GLU A 543 -8.43 -29.32 21.94
N GLN A 544 -8.52 -28.49 22.98
CA GLN A 544 -9.77 -28.16 23.67
C GLN A 544 -10.17 -26.68 23.58
N VAL A 545 -9.42 -25.85 22.85
CA VAL A 545 -9.76 -24.44 22.67
C VAL A 545 -11.17 -24.28 22.09
N GLN A 546 -11.91 -23.28 22.58
CA GLN A 546 -13.31 -23.07 22.21
C GLN A 546 -13.44 -21.85 21.31
N TYR A 547 -14.27 -22.00 20.29
CA TYR A 547 -14.64 -20.94 19.37
C TYR A 547 -16.14 -20.69 19.53
N GLN A 548 -16.54 -19.43 19.33
CA GLN A 548 -17.95 -19.07 19.17
C GLN A 548 -18.17 -18.45 17.79
N PRO A 549 -19.33 -18.66 17.15
CA PRO A 549 -19.64 -18.11 15.82
C PRO A 549 -20.03 -16.63 15.92
N SER A 550 -19.30 -15.85 16.72
CA SER A 550 -19.50 -14.41 16.86
C SER A 550 -18.15 -13.70 16.96
N GLY A 551 -17.90 -12.86 15.95
CA GLY A 551 -16.62 -12.24 15.65
C GLY A 551 -16.21 -12.36 14.19
N ASP A 552 -15.00 -11.90 13.90
CA ASP A 552 -14.43 -11.81 12.54
C ASP A 552 -13.34 -12.85 12.25
N GLY A 553 -13.19 -13.85 13.14
CA GLY A 553 -12.15 -14.87 13.11
C GLY A 553 -10.91 -14.52 13.95
N THR A 554 -10.75 -13.27 14.38
CA THR A 554 -9.64 -12.80 15.24
C THR A 554 -10.16 -12.11 16.51
N VAL A 555 -11.16 -11.25 16.36
CA VAL A 555 -11.72 -10.41 17.42
C VAL A 555 -13.19 -10.77 17.59
N LEU A 556 -13.58 -11.08 18.83
CA LEU A 556 -15.00 -11.31 19.17
C LEU A 556 -15.81 -10.05 18.92
N SER A 557 -17.03 -10.15 18.43
CA SER A 557 -17.90 -8.97 18.24
C SER A 557 -18.14 -8.21 19.55
N ALA A 558 -18.27 -8.94 20.68
CA ALA A 558 -18.35 -8.33 22.01
C ALA A 558 -17.06 -7.58 22.38
N SER A 559 -15.90 -8.07 21.93
CA SER A 559 -14.62 -7.38 22.14
C SER A 559 -14.44 -6.19 21.22
N ALA A 560 -15.02 -6.20 20.03
CA ALA A 560 -14.98 -5.08 19.11
C ALA A 560 -15.84 -3.90 19.56
N SER A 561 -16.92 -4.15 20.30
CA SER A 561 -17.82 -3.11 20.80
C SER A 561 -17.23 -2.22 21.91
N LEU A 562 -17.76 -1.01 22.06
CA LEU A 562 -17.49 -0.13 23.21
C LEU A 562 -18.79 0.49 23.73
N SER A 563 -18.88 0.66 25.04
CA SER A 563 -20.02 1.29 25.69
C SER A 563 -20.22 2.74 25.20
N GLY A 564 -21.42 3.05 24.72
CA GLY A 564 -21.79 4.41 24.31
C GLY A 564 -21.15 4.90 23.01
N VAL A 565 -20.52 4.01 22.23
CA VAL A 565 -20.01 4.29 20.87
C VAL A 565 -20.87 3.51 19.88
N ALA A 566 -21.31 4.15 18.79
CA ALA A 566 -22.13 3.50 17.79
C ALA A 566 -21.35 2.37 17.11
N GLY A 567 -21.96 1.20 16.97
CA GLY A 567 -21.33 0.01 16.40
C GLY A 567 -22.23 -0.65 15.36
N GLU A 568 -21.63 -1.08 14.24
CA GLU A 568 -22.31 -1.80 13.19
C GLU A 568 -21.56 -3.09 12.80
N ALA A 569 -22.30 -4.19 12.70
CA ALA A 569 -21.76 -5.50 12.36
C ALA A 569 -21.83 -5.77 10.84
N LEU A 570 -20.75 -6.32 10.28
CA LEU A 570 -20.68 -6.88 8.94
C LEU A 570 -20.70 -8.42 9.01
N SER A 571 -21.74 -9.03 8.46
CA SER A 571 -21.94 -10.48 8.54
C SER A 571 -20.94 -11.26 7.68
N GLY A 572 -20.27 -12.26 8.28
CA GLY A 572 -19.41 -13.25 7.62
C GLY A 572 -18.02 -12.73 7.21
N ILE A 573 -17.68 -11.49 7.53
CA ILE A 573 -16.45 -10.85 7.08
C ILE A 573 -15.25 -11.30 7.92
N LYS A 574 -14.16 -11.70 7.25
CA LYS A 574 -12.89 -12.02 7.92
C LYS A 574 -12.21 -10.73 8.38
N HIS A 575 -11.48 -10.78 9.49
CA HIS A 575 -10.75 -9.64 10.05
C HIS A 575 -9.97 -8.84 8.99
N SER A 576 -9.11 -9.50 8.20
CA SER A 576 -8.29 -8.83 7.17
C SER A 576 -9.06 -8.27 5.97
N ALA A 577 -10.34 -8.63 5.79
CA ALA A 577 -11.17 -8.09 4.72
C ALA A 577 -11.97 -6.84 5.15
N LEU A 578 -11.96 -6.48 6.44
CA LEU A 578 -12.72 -5.34 6.94
C LEU A 578 -12.40 -4.01 6.23
N PRO A 579 -11.12 -3.66 5.93
CA PRO A 579 -10.81 -2.41 5.22
C PRO A 579 -11.59 -2.24 3.91
N ASP A 580 -11.58 -3.25 3.04
CA ASP A 580 -12.30 -3.19 1.76
C ASP A 580 -13.81 -3.30 1.94
N GLN A 581 -14.27 -4.21 2.81
CA GLN A 581 -15.69 -4.51 2.97
C GLN A 581 -16.45 -3.39 3.70
N ALA A 582 -15.75 -2.59 4.50
CA ALA A 582 -16.30 -1.42 5.17
C ALA A 582 -16.27 -0.16 4.29
N ALA A 583 -15.66 -0.17 3.10
CA ALA A 583 -15.41 1.02 2.29
C ALA A 583 -16.65 1.90 2.11
N LEU A 584 -17.77 1.37 1.61
CA LEU A 584 -19.02 2.15 1.44
C LEU A 584 -19.57 2.74 2.74
N LYS A 585 -19.36 2.06 3.86
CA LYS A 585 -19.78 2.57 5.17
C LYS A 585 -18.86 3.71 5.61
N ILE A 586 -17.55 3.54 5.46
CA ILE A 586 -16.57 4.61 5.72
C ILE A 586 -16.93 5.86 4.91
N MET A 587 -17.20 5.71 3.61
CA MET A 587 -17.60 6.83 2.75
C MET A 587 -18.84 7.54 3.28
N ARG A 588 -19.88 6.78 3.63
CA ARG A 588 -21.13 7.34 4.16
C ARG A 588 -20.91 8.13 5.45
N GLU A 589 -20.10 7.60 6.35
CA GLU A 589 -19.94 8.13 7.71
C GLU A 589 -19.05 9.37 7.72
N PHE A 590 -18.06 9.43 6.83
CA PHE A 590 -17.32 10.67 6.55
C PHE A 590 -18.07 11.64 5.62
N GLY A 591 -19.27 11.29 5.15
CA GLY A 591 -20.02 12.11 4.20
C GLY A 591 -19.33 12.25 2.84
N ILE A 592 -18.40 11.35 2.51
CA ILE A 592 -17.68 11.33 1.24
C ILE A 592 -18.60 10.74 0.18
N PRO A 593 -18.98 11.51 -0.84
CA PRO A 593 -19.96 11.04 -1.81
C PRO A 593 -19.26 10.17 -2.88
N SER A 594 -19.00 8.89 -2.61
CA SER A 594 -18.48 7.94 -3.59
C SER A 594 -19.00 6.53 -3.35
N GLU A 595 -19.38 5.84 -4.43
CA GLU A 595 -19.83 4.45 -4.43
C GLU A 595 -18.86 3.50 -5.15
N GLN A 596 -17.74 4.01 -5.67
CA GLN A 596 -16.73 3.16 -6.29
C GLN A 596 -15.96 2.41 -5.20
N VAL A 597 -15.97 1.08 -5.26
CA VAL A 597 -15.24 0.23 -4.33
C VAL A 597 -14.25 -0.62 -5.10
N PHE A 598 -13.02 -0.62 -4.63
CA PHE A 598 -11.96 -1.49 -5.12
C PHE A 598 -11.70 -2.62 -4.12
N SER A 599 -11.19 -3.73 -4.61
CA SER A 599 -10.77 -4.85 -3.78
C SER A 599 -9.25 -4.95 -3.78
N SER A 600 -8.71 -5.29 -2.62
CA SER A 600 -7.30 -5.61 -2.44
C SER A 600 -6.94 -6.89 -3.21
N PRO A 601 -5.66 -7.04 -3.60
CA PRO A 601 -5.18 -8.27 -4.22
C PRO A 601 -5.45 -9.52 -3.37
N ASP A 602 -5.89 -10.61 -4.00
CA ASP A 602 -6.08 -11.90 -3.34
C ASP A 602 -4.72 -12.60 -3.15
N ILE A 603 -4.07 -12.33 -2.03
CA ILE A 603 -2.81 -12.97 -1.63
C ILE A 603 -3.12 -14.25 -0.85
N LYS A 604 -2.92 -15.41 -1.48
CA LYS A 604 -3.18 -16.74 -0.87
C LYS A 604 -1.97 -17.29 -0.16
N SER A 605 -0.79 -16.93 -0.64
CA SER A 605 0.47 -17.33 -0.04
C SER A 605 1.61 -16.40 -0.42
N GLU A 606 2.68 -16.43 0.35
CA GLU A 606 3.88 -15.62 0.14
C GLU A 606 5.13 -16.48 0.34
N LEU A 607 6.12 -16.31 -0.55
CA LEU A 607 7.47 -16.81 -0.38
C LEU A 607 8.39 -15.64 -0.01
N MET A 608 9.08 -15.75 1.12
CA MET A 608 9.93 -14.69 1.66
C MET A 608 11.38 -15.15 1.77
N PHE A 609 12.32 -14.24 1.53
CA PHE A 609 13.75 -14.47 1.77
C PHE A 609 14.32 -13.37 2.65
N LEU A 610 14.76 -13.72 3.86
CA LEU A 610 15.50 -12.84 4.74
C LEU A 610 16.99 -13.14 4.63
N VAL A 611 17.77 -12.14 4.28
CA VAL A 611 19.20 -12.29 4.01
C VAL A 611 19.97 -11.29 4.84
N ALA A 612 20.79 -11.77 5.77
CA ALA A 612 21.73 -10.95 6.51
C ALA A 612 23.07 -10.89 5.76
N SER A 613 23.69 -9.71 5.82
CA SER A 613 24.98 -9.40 5.21
C SER A 613 26.12 -10.34 5.60
N PRO A 614 27.22 -10.41 4.81
CA PRO A 614 27.63 -9.49 3.72
C PRO A 614 27.31 -10.03 2.32
N VAL A 615 26.04 -10.32 2.05
CA VAL A 615 25.59 -10.80 0.74
C VAL A 615 24.38 -10.03 0.24
N PHE A 616 24.25 -9.96 -1.09
CA PHE A 616 23.10 -9.42 -1.80
C PHE A 616 22.34 -10.56 -2.50
N PRO A 617 21.01 -10.66 -2.30
CA PRO A 617 20.22 -11.71 -2.95
C PRO A 617 19.71 -11.28 -4.34
N LEU A 618 19.69 -12.24 -5.25
CA LEU A 618 18.96 -12.23 -6.52
C LEU A 618 18.17 -13.53 -6.65
N VAL A 619 16.84 -13.43 -6.70
CA VAL A 619 15.93 -14.56 -6.86
C VAL A 619 15.45 -14.61 -8.30
N THR A 620 15.52 -15.80 -8.93
CA THR A 620 14.94 -16.08 -10.25
C THR A 620 13.83 -17.12 -10.11
N THR A 621 12.70 -16.90 -10.80
CA THR A 621 11.53 -17.80 -10.77
C THR A 621 11.82 -19.14 -11.45
N PRO A 622 11.06 -20.21 -11.12
CA PRO A 622 11.24 -21.54 -11.71
C PRO A 622 11.13 -21.62 -13.24
N ASP A 623 10.36 -20.72 -13.85
CA ASP A 623 10.21 -20.62 -15.30
C ASP A 623 11.30 -19.74 -15.97
N GLY A 624 12.15 -19.09 -15.17
CA GLY A 624 13.22 -18.19 -15.61
C GLY A 624 12.74 -16.83 -16.13
N ALA A 625 11.44 -16.53 -16.04
CA ALA A 625 10.86 -15.30 -16.60
C ALA A 625 10.95 -14.09 -15.66
N GLY A 626 10.97 -14.33 -14.35
CA GLY A 626 10.92 -13.31 -13.31
C GLY A 626 12.18 -13.28 -12.47
N GLN A 627 12.63 -12.08 -12.11
CA GLN A 627 13.77 -11.84 -11.22
C GLN A 627 13.45 -10.75 -10.21
N ILE A 628 13.91 -10.91 -8.97
CA ILE A 628 13.87 -9.86 -7.96
C ILE A 628 15.14 -9.89 -7.11
N GLY A 629 15.74 -8.72 -6.90
CA GLY A 629 16.94 -8.56 -6.08
C GLY A 629 18.03 -7.77 -6.78
N TYR A 630 19.24 -7.82 -6.23
CA TYR A 630 20.36 -7.03 -6.70
C TYR A 630 21.15 -7.79 -7.77
N ASP A 631 21.28 -7.21 -8.95
CA ASP A 631 22.12 -7.75 -10.01
C ASP A 631 23.55 -7.24 -9.88
N ALA A 632 24.45 -8.13 -9.49
CA ALA A 632 25.87 -7.83 -9.33
C ALA A 632 26.57 -7.39 -10.63
N ALA A 633 26.05 -7.78 -11.80
CA ALA A 633 26.64 -7.40 -13.08
C ALA A 633 26.34 -5.95 -13.47
N THR A 634 25.14 -5.46 -13.16
CA THR A 634 24.70 -4.09 -13.49
C THR A 634 24.75 -3.12 -12.32
N GLY A 635 24.81 -3.64 -11.08
CA GLY A 635 24.76 -2.86 -9.85
C GLY A 635 23.38 -2.29 -9.53
N ASN A 636 22.33 -2.78 -10.20
CA ASN A 636 20.97 -2.25 -10.06
C ASN A 636 20.06 -3.25 -9.36
N LEU A 637 19.04 -2.71 -8.68
CA LEU A 637 17.91 -3.50 -8.21
C LEU A 637 17.02 -3.88 -9.39
N ILE A 638 16.76 -5.17 -9.56
CA ILE A 638 15.82 -5.73 -10.52
C ILE A 638 14.56 -6.17 -9.79
N ASN A 639 13.40 -5.87 -10.37
CA ASN A 639 12.14 -6.45 -9.94
C ASN A 639 11.20 -6.60 -11.15
N THR A 640 11.10 -7.81 -11.69
CA THR A 640 10.21 -8.16 -12.81
C THR A 640 9.10 -9.13 -12.41
N ILE A 641 9.04 -9.51 -11.13
CA ILE A 641 8.00 -10.37 -10.59
C ILE A 641 6.85 -9.47 -10.12
N ASP A 642 5.66 -9.68 -10.68
CA ASP A 642 4.49 -8.87 -10.35
C ASP A 642 4.15 -8.93 -8.85
N GLY A 643 3.91 -7.77 -8.25
CA GLY A 643 3.64 -7.60 -6.81
C GLY A 643 4.79 -7.94 -5.86
N ALA A 644 5.95 -8.43 -6.33
CA ALA A 644 7.07 -8.75 -5.46
C ALA A 644 7.73 -7.48 -4.93
N ARG A 645 8.29 -7.55 -3.71
CA ARG A 645 8.90 -6.40 -3.01
C ARG A 645 10.28 -6.76 -2.48
N TYR A 646 11.17 -5.77 -2.50
CA TYR A 646 12.53 -5.85 -1.96
C TYR A 646 12.73 -4.73 -0.94
N PHE A 647 13.08 -5.10 0.29
CA PHE A 647 13.38 -4.18 1.38
C PHE A 647 14.85 -4.32 1.78
N SER A 648 15.48 -3.22 2.15
CA SER A 648 16.88 -3.19 2.58
C SER A 648 17.06 -2.30 3.81
N ALA A 649 17.77 -2.79 4.81
CA ALA A 649 18.28 -1.97 5.91
C ALA A 649 19.59 -1.23 5.54
N GLY A 650 20.12 -1.46 4.33
CA GLY A 650 21.40 -0.92 3.85
C GLY A 650 22.32 -2.01 3.32
N ASP A 651 23.36 -1.61 2.58
CA ASP A 651 24.27 -2.51 1.85
C ASP A 651 25.01 -3.50 2.76
N GLY A 652 25.31 -3.10 4.00
CA GLY A 652 25.96 -3.92 5.02
C GLY A 652 25.00 -4.65 5.97
N GLU A 653 23.69 -4.62 5.71
CA GLU A 653 22.66 -4.99 6.69
C GLU A 653 21.67 -6.02 6.14
N ALA A 654 20.54 -6.26 6.83
CA ALA A 654 19.56 -7.26 6.40
C ALA A 654 18.71 -6.80 5.20
N LYS A 655 18.32 -7.75 4.35
CA LYS A 655 17.43 -7.56 3.20
C LYS A 655 16.28 -8.56 3.25
N LEU A 656 15.11 -8.13 2.79
CA LEU A 656 13.90 -8.97 2.70
C LEU A 656 13.34 -8.93 1.28
N ILE A 657 13.11 -10.11 0.71
CA ILE A 657 12.33 -10.27 -0.51
C ILE A 657 10.99 -10.90 -0.14
N ILE A 658 9.89 -10.36 -0.66
CA ILE A 658 8.55 -10.93 -0.55
C ILE A 658 8.01 -11.18 -1.96
N ILE A 659 7.63 -12.42 -2.25
CA ILE A 659 7.01 -12.83 -3.51
C ILE A 659 5.58 -13.29 -3.21
N PRO A 660 4.55 -12.50 -3.58
CA PRO A 660 3.17 -12.92 -3.43
C PRO A 660 2.80 -14.01 -4.43
N ASN A 661 1.89 -14.90 -4.03
CA ASN A 661 1.35 -15.99 -4.85
C ASN A 661 2.43 -16.74 -5.67
N PRO A 662 3.49 -17.26 -5.02
CA PRO A 662 4.60 -17.91 -5.70
C PRO A 662 4.14 -19.15 -6.48
N ILE A 663 4.78 -19.41 -7.62
CA ILE A 663 4.55 -20.62 -8.41
C ILE A 663 5.36 -21.79 -7.85
N ASP A 664 4.80 -23.00 -7.91
CA ASP A 664 5.55 -24.21 -7.55
C ASP A 664 6.73 -24.43 -8.51
N GLY A 665 7.86 -24.87 -7.96
CA GLY A 665 9.07 -25.15 -8.72
C GLY A 665 10.36 -24.76 -7.99
N GLU A 666 11.48 -24.90 -8.66
CA GLU A 666 12.81 -24.57 -8.12
C GLU A 666 13.17 -23.12 -8.43
N TYR A 667 13.11 -22.26 -7.42
CA TYR A 667 13.65 -20.91 -7.49
C TYR A 667 15.17 -20.96 -7.37
N SER A 668 15.86 -20.12 -8.12
CA SER A 668 17.31 -19.92 -7.96
C SER A 668 17.55 -18.67 -7.12
N LEU A 669 18.09 -18.84 -5.91
CA LEU A 669 18.54 -17.74 -5.05
C LEU A 669 20.06 -17.63 -5.14
N GLU A 670 20.53 -16.62 -5.86
CA GLU A 670 21.94 -16.24 -5.92
C GLU A 670 22.26 -15.25 -4.79
N LEU A 671 23.34 -15.50 -4.05
CA LEU A 671 23.89 -14.61 -3.03
C LEU A 671 25.27 -14.14 -3.47
N THR A 672 25.41 -12.85 -3.78
CA THR A 672 26.70 -12.23 -4.11
C THR A 672 27.29 -11.56 -2.88
N ALA A 673 28.48 -11.97 -2.46
CA ALA A 673 29.18 -11.36 -1.35
C ALA A 673 29.81 -10.01 -1.72
N ASN A 674 29.70 -9.03 -0.82
CA ASN A 674 30.33 -7.70 -0.93
C ASN A 674 31.44 -7.45 0.10
N ALA A 675 31.70 -8.45 0.96
CA ALA A 675 32.83 -8.47 1.88
C ALA A 675 33.08 -9.91 2.37
N ASP A 676 34.27 -10.14 2.93
CA ASP A 676 34.55 -11.33 3.74
C ASP A 676 33.65 -11.32 5.01
N GLY A 677 32.96 -12.43 5.29
CA GLY A 677 32.19 -12.53 6.54
C GLY A 677 31.26 -13.73 6.64
N GLN A 678 30.53 -13.79 7.75
CA GLN A 678 29.46 -14.76 7.95
C GLN A 678 28.14 -14.16 7.46
N TYR A 679 27.40 -14.90 6.64
CA TYR A 679 26.05 -14.54 6.24
C TYR A 679 25.02 -15.47 6.89
N HIS A 680 23.78 -14.98 6.98
CA HIS A 680 22.63 -15.76 7.37
C HIS A 680 21.51 -15.63 6.33
N LEU A 681 20.78 -16.70 6.09
CA LEU A 681 19.70 -16.79 5.14
C LEU A 681 18.52 -17.49 5.81
N ALA A 682 17.31 -16.96 5.62
CA ALA A 682 16.09 -17.71 5.86
C ALA A 682 15.16 -17.63 4.65
N SER A 683 14.54 -18.74 4.29
CA SER A 683 13.40 -18.79 3.36
C SER A 683 12.14 -19.15 4.13
N GLY A 684 11.04 -18.46 3.86
CA GLY A 684 9.76 -18.66 4.51
C GLY A 684 8.63 -18.82 3.50
N TYR A 685 7.74 -19.78 3.71
CA TYR A 685 6.48 -19.90 2.98
C TYR A 685 5.32 -19.74 3.94
N PHE A 686 4.39 -18.84 3.62
CA PHE A 686 3.25 -18.49 4.44
C PHE A 686 1.97 -18.58 3.61
N SER A 687 0.93 -19.23 4.14
CA SER A 687 -0.42 -19.30 3.59
C SER A 687 -1.43 -19.40 4.73
N ASP A 688 -2.74 -19.33 4.40
CA ASP A 688 -3.82 -19.46 5.39
C ASP A 688 -3.74 -20.74 6.25
N THR A 689 -3.11 -21.79 5.73
CA THR A 689 -3.08 -23.11 6.40
C THR A 689 -1.68 -23.53 6.85
N LYS A 690 -0.62 -22.88 6.37
CA LYS A 690 0.75 -23.33 6.59
C LYS A 690 1.72 -22.17 6.71
N SER A 691 2.65 -22.31 7.66
CA SER A 691 3.80 -21.40 7.80
C SER A 691 5.04 -22.23 8.07
N ILE A 692 6.04 -22.14 7.19
CA ILE A 692 7.28 -22.91 7.27
C ILE A 692 8.44 -21.96 7.03
N VAL A 693 9.47 -22.03 7.88
CA VAL A 693 10.72 -21.28 7.71
C VAL A 693 11.89 -22.26 7.74
N LYS A 694 12.84 -22.06 6.84
CA LYS A 694 14.11 -22.79 6.74
C LYS A 694 15.25 -21.81 6.82
N GLU A 695 16.29 -22.15 7.57
CA GLU A 695 17.43 -21.28 7.83
C GLU A 695 18.72 -21.93 7.31
N ALA A 696 19.65 -21.11 6.83
CA ALA A 696 21.01 -21.48 6.45
C ALA A 696 21.99 -20.37 6.86
N ALA A 697 23.26 -20.72 7.02
CA ALA A 697 24.32 -19.77 7.29
C ALA A 697 25.64 -20.30 6.73
N GLY A 698 26.59 -19.40 6.45
CA GLY A 698 27.90 -19.78 5.94
C GLY A 698 28.92 -18.66 6.01
N GLU A 699 30.18 -18.99 5.69
CA GLU A 699 31.25 -18.02 5.48
C GLU A 699 31.37 -17.72 3.97
N VAL A 700 31.55 -16.45 3.62
CA VAL A 700 31.82 -15.98 2.27
C VAL A 700 33.12 -15.18 2.22
N ALA A 701 33.80 -15.25 1.08
CA ALA A 701 34.83 -14.30 0.71
C ALA A 701 34.22 -13.18 -0.15
N ASP A 702 34.86 -12.01 -0.15
CA ASP A 702 34.47 -10.91 -1.04
C ASP A 702 34.36 -11.37 -2.51
N GLU A 703 33.37 -10.83 -3.22
CA GLU A 703 32.96 -11.20 -4.59
C GLU A 703 32.53 -12.67 -4.79
N GLN A 704 32.46 -13.50 -3.73
CA GLN A 704 32.00 -14.88 -3.84
C GLN A 704 30.50 -14.93 -4.15
N VAL A 705 30.12 -15.77 -5.12
CA VAL A 705 28.72 -16.07 -5.44
C VAL A 705 28.35 -17.45 -4.89
N ILE A 706 27.21 -17.54 -4.21
CA ILE A 706 26.64 -18.80 -3.69
C ILE A 706 25.22 -18.94 -4.21
N ASN A 707 24.92 -20.08 -4.83
CA ASN A 707 23.57 -20.38 -5.30
C ASN A 707 22.85 -21.33 -4.36
N TYR A 708 21.59 -21.03 -4.06
CA TYR A 708 20.67 -21.86 -3.31
C TYR A 708 19.49 -22.24 -4.22
N PRO A 709 19.30 -23.54 -4.55
CA PRO A 709 18.07 -24.00 -5.17
C PRO A 709 16.99 -24.11 -4.10
N VAL A 710 15.89 -23.39 -4.29
CA VAL A 710 14.77 -23.32 -3.35
C VAL A 710 13.55 -23.94 -4.03
N ASN A 711 13.33 -25.22 -3.76
CA ASN A 711 12.25 -26.00 -4.37
C ASN A 711 10.95 -25.82 -3.58
N LEU A 712 10.04 -25.00 -4.09
CA LEU A 712 8.72 -24.80 -3.52
C LEU A 712 7.74 -25.83 -4.08
N GLN A 713 7.08 -26.57 -3.19
CA GLN A 713 6.03 -27.52 -3.53
C GLN A 713 4.82 -27.33 -2.62
N SER A 714 3.96 -26.34 -2.91
CA SER A 714 2.84 -25.94 -2.05
C SER A 714 1.90 -27.10 -1.66
N THR A 715 1.79 -28.13 -2.48
CA THR A 715 0.95 -29.32 -2.24
C THR A 715 1.65 -30.44 -1.44
N ALA A 716 2.97 -30.38 -1.23
CA ALA A 716 3.78 -31.48 -0.72
C ALA A 716 3.81 -31.63 0.82
N GLY A 717 2.65 -31.59 1.48
CA GLY A 717 2.56 -31.88 2.93
C GLY A 717 3.53 -31.03 3.77
N ASP A 718 4.46 -31.69 4.46
CA ASP A 718 5.51 -31.08 5.31
C ASP A 718 6.79 -30.67 4.54
N ASN A 719 6.94 -31.11 3.28
CA ASN A 719 8.13 -30.87 2.45
C ASN A 719 7.93 -29.70 1.47
N ILE A 720 7.05 -28.75 1.78
CA ILE A 720 6.77 -27.59 0.91
C ILE A 720 8.02 -26.76 0.64
N LEU A 721 8.86 -26.59 1.66
CA LEU A 721 10.18 -25.97 1.55
C LEU A 721 11.20 -26.94 2.15
N PRO A 722 12.05 -27.60 1.33
CA PRO A 722 13.13 -28.45 1.82
C PRO A 722 14.23 -27.61 2.49
N GLU A 723 15.16 -28.28 3.17
CA GLU A 723 16.32 -27.62 3.79
C GLU A 723 17.12 -26.82 2.76
N LEU A 724 17.52 -25.61 3.15
CA LEU A 724 18.36 -24.74 2.35
C LEU A 724 19.78 -25.29 2.33
N MET A 725 20.19 -25.81 1.17
CA MET A 725 21.55 -26.27 0.93
C MET A 725 22.12 -25.52 -0.27
N PRO A 726 23.33 -24.92 -0.17
CA PRO A 726 23.93 -24.30 -1.32
C PRO A 726 24.26 -25.36 -2.37
N GLU A 727 24.18 -24.98 -3.65
CA GLU A 727 24.78 -25.76 -4.72
C GLU A 727 26.25 -26.01 -4.37
N LYS A 728 26.66 -27.27 -4.43
CA LYS A 728 28.05 -27.62 -4.17
C LYS A 728 28.92 -27.00 -5.26
N GLU A 729 29.72 -26.02 -4.89
CA GLU A 729 30.78 -25.48 -5.74
C GLU A 729 31.65 -26.67 -6.22
N GLU A 730 31.90 -26.77 -7.53
CA GLU A 730 32.71 -27.87 -8.05
C GLU A 730 34.10 -27.81 -7.39
N GLU A 731 34.53 -28.92 -6.78
CA GLU A 731 35.82 -29.01 -6.06
C GLU A 731 37.00 -28.54 -6.92
N SER A 732 36.91 -28.72 -8.24
CA SER A 732 37.87 -28.24 -9.24
C SER A 732 37.98 -26.72 -9.29
N VAL A 733 36.87 -25.99 -9.16
CA VAL A 733 36.80 -24.52 -9.17
C VAL A 733 37.52 -23.97 -7.94
N VAL A 734 37.24 -24.52 -6.75
CA VAL A 734 37.89 -24.11 -5.51
C VAL A 734 39.39 -24.39 -5.55
N ILE A 735 39.81 -25.55 -6.06
CA ILE A 735 41.23 -25.88 -6.25
C ILE A 735 41.90 -24.90 -7.22
N ASN A 736 41.23 -24.52 -8.30
CA ASN A 736 41.75 -23.59 -9.29
C ASN A 736 41.89 -22.16 -8.72
N ARG A 737 41.01 -21.73 -7.82
CA ARG A 737 41.15 -20.46 -7.10
C ARG A 737 42.41 -20.43 -6.23
N VAL A 738 42.67 -21.49 -5.46
CA VAL A 738 43.91 -21.61 -4.67
C VAL A 738 45.15 -21.61 -5.58
N ILE A 739 45.07 -22.21 -6.77
CA ILE A 739 46.15 -22.14 -7.76
C ILE A 739 46.36 -20.70 -8.24
N ALA A 740 45.29 -19.98 -8.57
CA ALA A 740 45.36 -18.58 -8.98
C ALA A 740 45.93 -17.68 -7.88
N ASP A 741 45.58 -17.91 -6.61
CA ASP A 741 46.16 -17.21 -5.45
C ASP A 741 47.68 -17.40 -5.40
N ILE A 742 48.17 -18.63 -5.56
CA ILE A 742 49.61 -18.92 -5.56
C ILE A 742 50.32 -18.22 -6.73
N GLU A 743 49.68 -18.16 -7.90
CA GLU A 743 50.21 -17.45 -9.07
C GLU A 743 50.25 -15.93 -8.84
N ALA A 744 49.22 -15.35 -8.22
CA ALA A 744 49.19 -13.95 -7.82
C ALA A 744 50.24 -13.63 -6.75
N MET A 745 50.45 -14.52 -5.76
CA MET A 745 51.49 -14.38 -4.73
C MET A 745 52.90 -14.41 -5.31
N LEU A 746 53.12 -15.14 -6.41
CA LEU A 746 54.38 -15.09 -7.16
C LEU A 746 54.58 -13.72 -7.82
N VAL A 747 53.54 -13.16 -8.42
CA VAL A 747 53.58 -11.81 -9.03
C VAL A 747 53.86 -10.73 -7.98
N LYS A 748 53.23 -10.84 -6.80
CA LYS A 748 53.42 -9.94 -5.64
C LYS A 748 54.78 -10.12 -4.94
N GLY A 749 55.62 -11.07 -5.37
CA GLY A 749 56.92 -11.35 -4.74
C GLY A 749 56.85 -12.03 -3.37
N TRP A 750 55.67 -12.48 -2.95
CA TRP A 750 55.49 -13.20 -1.67
C TRP A 750 56.07 -14.61 -1.74
N ILE A 751 56.07 -15.20 -2.93
CA ILE A 751 56.75 -16.45 -3.27
C ILE A 751 57.98 -16.13 -4.11
N LYS A 752 59.15 -16.58 -3.65
CA LYS A 752 60.46 -16.12 -4.12
C LYS A 752 60.76 -16.39 -5.60
N ASN A 753 60.21 -17.46 -6.18
CA ASN A 753 60.45 -17.82 -7.58
C ASN A 753 59.42 -18.82 -8.13
N LYS A 754 59.37 -18.94 -9.46
CA LYS A 754 58.51 -19.87 -10.19
C LYS A 754 58.63 -21.32 -9.72
N GLN A 755 59.82 -21.76 -9.31
CA GLN A 755 60.02 -23.13 -8.82
C GLN A 755 59.27 -23.37 -7.50
N SER A 756 59.30 -22.41 -6.59
CA SER A 756 58.61 -22.48 -5.30
C SER A 756 57.09 -22.46 -5.49
N ALA A 757 56.57 -21.64 -6.41
CA ALA A 757 55.15 -21.66 -6.78
C ALA A 757 54.72 -23.01 -7.39
N ARG A 758 55.55 -23.59 -8.27
CA ARG A 758 55.30 -24.92 -8.86
C ARG A 758 55.24 -26.02 -7.80
N GLU A 759 56.10 -25.99 -6.79
CA GLU A 759 56.10 -26.96 -5.68
C GLU A 759 54.76 -26.96 -4.92
N LEU A 760 54.06 -25.83 -4.85
CA LEU A 760 52.73 -25.72 -4.24
C LEU A 760 51.59 -26.06 -5.21
N ILE A 761 51.69 -25.66 -6.48
CA ILE A 761 50.62 -25.86 -7.47
C ILE A 761 50.48 -27.33 -7.91
N GLN A 762 51.58 -28.08 -7.99
CA GLN A 762 51.55 -29.44 -8.55
C GLN A 762 50.67 -30.44 -7.78
N PRO A 763 50.70 -30.50 -6.43
CA PRO A 763 49.74 -31.31 -5.67
C PRO A 763 48.28 -30.93 -5.93
N LEU A 764 47.98 -29.64 -6.04
CA LEU A 764 46.62 -29.12 -6.30
C LEU A 764 46.12 -29.49 -7.70
N LYS A 765 46.93 -29.30 -8.75
CA LYS A 765 46.59 -29.72 -10.14
C LYS A 765 46.43 -31.23 -10.29
N ARG A 766 47.11 -32.02 -9.45
CA ARG A 766 46.93 -33.46 -9.40
C ARG A 766 45.62 -33.82 -8.72
N LEU A 767 45.33 -33.21 -7.57
CA LEU A 767 44.11 -33.42 -6.81
C LEU A 767 42.87 -33.09 -7.65
N SER A 768 42.81 -31.90 -8.26
CA SER A 768 41.67 -31.48 -9.10
C SER A 768 41.34 -32.51 -10.19
N ARG A 769 42.33 -32.92 -11.00
CA ARG A 769 42.13 -33.94 -12.05
C ARG A 769 41.63 -35.28 -11.50
N GLN A 770 42.05 -35.66 -10.30
CA GLN A 770 41.64 -36.91 -9.68
C GLN A 770 40.21 -36.85 -9.16
N LEU A 771 39.81 -35.72 -8.57
CA LEU A 771 38.44 -35.48 -8.11
C LEU A 771 37.48 -35.41 -9.30
N ASP A 772 37.83 -34.70 -10.38
CA ASP A 772 37.05 -34.66 -11.62
C ASP A 772 36.82 -36.05 -12.21
N SER A 773 37.88 -36.88 -12.22
CA SER A 773 37.79 -38.27 -12.68
C SER A 773 36.84 -39.11 -11.82
N ILE A 774 36.87 -38.93 -10.49
CA ILE A 774 35.96 -39.61 -9.57
C ILE A 774 34.51 -39.13 -9.77
N ASN A 775 34.29 -37.83 -9.90
CA ASN A 775 32.96 -37.25 -10.12
C ASN A 775 32.37 -37.75 -11.44
N LYS A 776 33.15 -37.74 -12.52
CA LYS A 776 32.75 -38.29 -13.83
C LYS A 776 32.43 -39.79 -13.75
N GLN A 777 33.24 -40.58 -13.05
CA GLN A 777 32.97 -42.00 -12.83
C GLN A 777 31.70 -42.24 -12.01
N THR A 778 31.48 -41.42 -10.98
CA THR A 778 30.28 -41.49 -10.11
C THR A 778 29.03 -41.18 -10.91
N ALA A 779 29.03 -40.09 -11.69
CA ALA A 779 27.92 -39.69 -12.54
C ALA A 779 27.62 -40.75 -13.63
N GLN A 780 28.66 -41.30 -14.26
CA GLN A 780 28.50 -42.38 -15.25
C GLN A 780 27.89 -43.64 -14.64
N ILE A 781 28.31 -44.05 -13.44
CA ILE A 781 27.77 -45.22 -12.75
C ILE A 781 26.32 -44.97 -12.32
N LYS A 782 25.99 -43.79 -11.75
CA LYS A 782 24.61 -43.42 -11.39
C LYS A 782 23.69 -43.46 -12.62
N LYS A 783 24.08 -42.79 -13.71
CA LYS A 783 23.33 -42.81 -14.98
C LYS A 783 23.16 -44.23 -15.55
N LEU A 784 24.15 -45.10 -15.36
CA LEU A 784 24.04 -46.50 -15.77
C LEU A 784 23.09 -47.28 -14.85
N ILE A 785 23.11 -47.04 -13.54
CA ILE A 785 22.15 -47.62 -12.58
C ILE A 785 20.73 -47.22 -12.97
N ASP A 786 20.47 -45.93 -13.24
CA ASP A 786 19.15 -45.44 -13.64
C ASP A 786 18.67 -46.08 -14.95
N LYS A 787 19.57 -46.17 -15.95
CA LYS A 787 19.27 -46.87 -17.22
C LYS A 787 18.96 -48.34 -17.01
N ILE A 788 19.69 -49.04 -16.14
CA ILE A 788 19.43 -50.45 -15.82
C ILE A 788 18.11 -50.60 -15.04
N ASN A 789 17.80 -49.66 -14.14
CA ASN A 789 16.56 -49.63 -13.38
C ASN A 789 15.34 -49.40 -14.28
N ALA A 790 15.42 -48.48 -15.23
CA ALA A 790 14.36 -48.18 -16.19
C ALA A 790 14.20 -49.23 -17.31
N ASN A 791 15.20 -50.10 -17.54
CA ASN A 791 15.17 -51.06 -18.64
C ASN A 791 14.39 -52.34 -18.27
N ALA A 792 13.15 -52.44 -18.76
CA ALA A 792 12.25 -53.58 -18.57
C ALA A 792 12.68 -54.87 -19.29
N LYS A 793 13.64 -54.82 -20.23
CA LYS A 793 14.09 -55.99 -21.03
C LYS A 793 15.14 -56.86 -20.33
N ILE A 794 15.70 -56.42 -19.20
CA ILE A 794 16.75 -57.14 -18.46
C ILE A 794 16.10 -58.10 -17.45
N LYS A 795 16.45 -59.39 -17.52
CA LYS A 795 15.92 -60.40 -16.60
C LYS A 795 16.26 -60.05 -15.12
N PRO A 796 15.35 -60.26 -14.15
CA PRO A 796 15.53 -59.82 -12.76
C PRO A 796 16.85 -60.26 -12.11
N LYS A 797 17.21 -61.55 -12.21
CA LYS A 797 18.48 -62.09 -11.67
C LYS A 797 19.73 -61.50 -12.32
N ALA A 798 19.66 -61.14 -13.61
CA ALA A 798 20.77 -60.49 -14.31
C ALA A 798 20.89 -59.01 -13.91
N LYS A 799 19.74 -58.33 -13.76
CA LYS A 799 19.64 -56.95 -13.28
C LYS A 799 20.24 -56.82 -11.89
N GLU A 800 19.88 -57.72 -10.97
CA GLU A 800 20.42 -57.76 -9.62
C GLU A 800 21.94 -57.91 -9.59
N LYS A 801 22.51 -58.86 -10.36
CA LYS A 801 23.97 -59.04 -10.46
C LYS A 801 24.68 -57.80 -11.01
N ILE A 802 24.12 -57.14 -12.03
CA ILE A 802 24.69 -55.93 -12.62
C ILE A 802 24.65 -54.79 -11.60
N LEU A 803 23.51 -54.57 -10.93
CA LEU A 803 23.36 -53.53 -9.92
C LEU A 803 24.28 -53.78 -8.71
N GLN A 804 24.42 -55.01 -8.24
CA GLN A 804 25.39 -55.36 -7.18
C GLN A 804 26.82 -55.02 -7.58
N ALA A 805 27.24 -55.31 -8.81
CA ALA A 805 28.57 -54.98 -9.31
C ALA A 805 28.79 -53.46 -9.42
N LEU A 806 27.79 -52.72 -9.92
CA LEU A 806 27.84 -51.25 -10.04
C LEU A 806 27.85 -50.58 -8.66
N ASN A 807 27.00 -51.00 -7.73
CA ASN A 807 26.96 -50.50 -6.36
C ASN A 807 28.28 -50.79 -5.63
N LYS A 808 28.87 -51.99 -5.80
CA LYS A 808 30.19 -52.31 -5.24
C LYS A 808 31.30 -51.39 -5.79
N ARG A 809 31.19 -50.94 -7.04
CA ARG A 809 32.12 -49.97 -7.64
C ARG A 809 31.85 -48.56 -7.10
N LEU A 810 30.58 -48.18 -6.97
CA LEU A 810 30.15 -46.89 -6.42
C LEU A 810 30.64 -46.68 -4.98
N VAL A 811 30.56 -47.70 -4.12
CA VAL A 811 31.03 -47.65 -2.72
C VAL A 811 32.55 -47.48 -2.61
N LYS A 812 33.33 -47.90 -3.61
CA LYS A 812 34.80 -47.75 -3.59
C LYS A 812 35.26 -46.33 -3.95
N LEU A 813 34.46 -45.57 -4.68
CA LEU A 813 34.83 -44.24 -5.17
C LEU A 813 35.02 -43.22 -4.04
N PRO A 814 34.15 -43.13 -3.01
CA PRO A 814 34.39 -42.27 -1.85
C PRO A 814 35.69 -42.59 -1.10
N ILE A 815 36.04 -43.89 -0.98
CA ILE A 815 37.28 -44.32 -0.32
C ILE A 815 38.51 -43.87 -1.13
N GLN A 816 38.44 -43.99 -2.46
CA GLN A 816 39.50 -43.49 -3.35
C GLN A 816 39.61 -41.96 -3.30
N ARG A 817 38.47 -41.26 -3.24
CA ARG A 817 38.38 -39.80 -3.07
C ARG A 817 39.14 -39.36 -1.82
N ALA A 818 38.80 -39.92 -0.66
CA ALA A 818 39.43 -39.60 0.62
C ALA A 818 40.96 -39.79 0.58
N LYS A 819 41.45 -40.89 -0.01
CA LYS A 819 42.89 -41.15 -0.15
C LYS A 819 43.63 -40.13 -1.01
N PHE A 820 43.00 -39.63 -2.09
CA PHE A 820 43.61 -38.61 -2.94
C PHE A 820 43.71 -37.27 -2.22
N ILE A 821 42.66 -36.88 -1.50
CA ILE A 821 42.60 -35.66 -0.71
C ILE A 821 43.70 -35.66 0.35
N GLU A 822 43.76 -36.71 1.17
CA GLU A 822 44.74 -36.85 2.25
C GLU A 822 46.18 -36.76 1.70
N ARG A 823 46.47 -37.50 0.63
CA ARG A 823 47.80 -37.54 0.02
C ARG A 823 48.21 -36.19 -0.55
N ASP A 824 47.35 -35.55 -1.33
CA ASP A 824 47.72 -34.37 -2.10
C ASP A 824 47.67 -33.08 -1.27
N LEU A 825 46.69 -32.93 -0.37
CA LEU A 825 46.70 -31.83 0.61
C LEU A 825 47.80 -32.01 1.67
N GLY A 826 48.13 -33.26 2.03
CA GLY A 826 49.30 -33.55 2.87
C GLY A 826 50.61 -33.16 2.18
N SER A 827 50.76 -33.49 0.88
CA SER A 827 51.91 -33.06 0.08
C SER A 827 51.99 -31.54 -0.06
N PHE A 828 50.86 -30.86 -0.26
CA PHE A 828 50.80 -29.40 -0.28
C PHE A 828 51.30 -28.78 1.03
N SER A 829 50.75 -29.24 2.15
CA SER A 829 51.07 -28.73 3.50
C SER A 829 52.57 -28.89 3.81
N LYS A 830 53.12 -30.07 3.50
CA LYS A 830 54.56 -30.34 3.64
C LYS A 830 55.42 -29.43 2.78
N ASN A 831 55.00 -29.16 1.53
CA ASN A 831 55.71 -28.24 0.64
C ASN A 831 55.66 -26.80 1.17
N LEU A 832 54.51 -26.35 1.66
CA LEU A 832 54.32 -25.02 2.24
C LEU A 832 55.23 -24.80 3.46
N GLU A 833 55.28 -25.74 4.39
CA GLU A 833 56.19 -25.68 5.55
C GLU A 833 57.66 -25.65 5.13
N ASN A 834 58.04 -26.46 4.14
CA ASN A 834 59.42 -26.48 3.64
C ASN A 834 59.82 -25.16 2.98
N LEU A 835 58.91 -24.53 2.24
CA LEU A 835 59.15 -23.20 1.65
C LEU A 835 59.27 -22.13 2.73
N ARG A 836 58.47 -22.23 3.81
CA ARG A 836 58.58 -21.33 4.96
C ARG A 836 59.93 -21.47 5.65
N LYS A 837 60.36 -22.70 5.97
CA LYS A 837 61.68 -22.99 6.58
C LYS A 837 62.85 -22.50 5.75
N LYS A 838 62.73 -22.49 4.41
CA LYS A 838 63.76 -22.03 3.47
C LYS A 838 63.68 -20.54 3.13
N ASN A 839 62.83 -19.76 3.81
CA ASN A 839 62.57 -18.35 3.49
C ASN A 839 62.25 -18.12 2.00
N LYS A 840 61.51 -19.06 1.39
CA LYS A 840 61.04 -18.99 0.00
C LYS A 840 59.60 -18.47 -0.11
N ILE A 841 58.92 -18.28 1.02
CA ILE A 841 57.64 -17.60 1.16
C ILE A 841 57.65 -16.69 2.40
N ASN A 842 57.14 -15.47 2.27
CA ASN A 842 57.04 -14.53 3.39
C ASN A 842 55.89 -14.90 4.35
N ILE A 843 55.79 -14.22 5.50
CA ILE A 843 54.79 -14.56 6.52
C ILE A 843 53.35 -14.30 6.04
N ASN A 844 53.14 -13.23 5.26
CA ASN A 844 51.82 -12.88 4.73
C ASN A 844 51.29 -13.93 3.74
N GLY A 845 52.13 -14.38 2.80
CA GLY A 845 51.79 -15.46 1.87
C GLY A 845 51.60 -16.80 2.57
N TYR A 846 52.38 -17.10 3.60
CA TYR A 846 52.20 -18.32 4.39
C TYR A 846 50.84 -18.35 5.12
N ASN A 847 50.49 -17.25 5.79
CA ASN A 847 49.21 -17.14 6.51
C ASN A 847 48.01 -17.17 5.54
N ALA A 848 48.10 -16.47 4.42
CA ALA A 848 47.06 -16.48 3.40
C ALA A 848 46.82 -17.89 2.82
N LEU A 849 47.89 -18.64 2.51
CA LEU A 849 47.75 -20.01 2.00
C LEU A 849 47.22 -21.00 3.05
N ILE A 850 47.48 -20.76 4.34
CA ILE A 850 46.85 -21.53 5.41
C ILE A 850 45.33 -21.25 5.47
N LYS A 851 44.90 -20.00 5.30
CA LYS A 851 43.47 -19.66 5.20
C LYS A 851 42.84 -20.38 4.00
N SER A 852 43.41 -20.23 2.81
CA SER A 852 42.89 -20.85 1.57
C SER A 852 42.85 -22.39 1.64
N ILE A 853 43.85 -23.03 2.26
CA ILE A 853 43.86 -24.51 2.37
C ILE A 853 42.85 -25.03 3.40
N ASN A 854 42.56 -24.26 4.45
CA ASN A 854 41.54 -24.63 5.43
C ASN A 854 40.14 -24.50 4.83
N ILE A 855 39.88 -23.48 4.02
CA ILE A 855 38.65 -23.35 3.22
C ILE A 855 38.51 -24.57 2.31
N LEU A 856 39.55 -24.90 1.53
CA LEU A 856 39.54 -26.05 0.64
C LEU A 856 39.26 -27.37 1.37
N ARG A 857 39.78 -27.55 2.58
CA ARG A 857 39.53 -28.74 3.43
C ARG A 857 38.12 -28.77 4.02
N LYS A 858 37.48 -27.62 4.25
CA LYS A 858 36.07 -27.56 4.67
C LYS A 858 35.15 -27.90 3.50
N THR A 859 35.49 -27.46 2.29
CA THR A 859 34.67 -27.66 1.08
C THR A 859 34.71 -29.09 0.53
N ILE A 860 35.87 -29.75 0.61
CA ILE A 860 36.10 -31.13 0.12
C ILE A 860 35.81 -32.17 1.21
#